data_AF-A0A261BNU7-F1
#
_entry.id   AF-A0A261BNU7-F1
#
_cell.length_a   1.000
_cell.length_b   1.000
_cell.length_c   1.000
_cell.angle_alpha   90.00
_cell.angle_beta   90.00
_cell.angle_gamma   90.00
#
_symmetry.space_group_name_H-M   'P 1'
#
loop_
_entity.id
_entity.type
_entity.pdbx_description
1 polymer ?
#
loop_
_entity_poly.entity_id
_entity_poly.type
_entity_poly.pdbx_seq_one_letter_code
_entity_poly.pdbx_strand_id
1 'polypeptide(L)'
;MSLGRSSSTTFRNRTGSNSSRDLPATRKNSTRVSQAHANILHPQLQDMLEQWQMRERPSLETENGKGSLLLKTGVADLINLCPFGEVITVAFPWFLANVRISLDMKLYELKYQLFERIGPMKWAPFSTKAQDYRFQQLNGFGEIEEIFNEEQQVSSLEVHGTFPILFLIQPEGANADFKLMGHISECLEYSLEKLEGSLDEELRQFRASLWASTKETCLTRGQEGTNHYAFPEEQYLCVGEECPRDLDSKARSANLTYQVYWRNRADEINGTCERKMKISIPFDCSYTPYTLLKRCLKEFVRLNVYDAEDPDDEAWILQLAGRHTYVTNPDVKLTSYDRIRSELESYRSPAFIICRESLVMKQYAPPKPLYEPHYVRVHERKLALDVLSVSIGNPADAEPRAKNEDKVLTDFRPTASLQHISLWDLDANLMIRPISISGFTYPKEKEKEDKIYARIEFSVYVGTLVLASKSTSKIKANSTWKNEMYIFDLYMKDMPPSALLSIRLFHGELFKNNEKEFGWVNIPLTDWRDELRQGQFEFSTWAPEPSSDRSRIGENGGRIGSNVSVKFEISSYGGRVRMPSQGQYTYLVEHRSTWTEAANIMGDDYEACISDPGYKVLQQLVKKHEDGIVLNDEEQKHVWTWRRYIQKQEPDMLTVLSELKIVWTDREKFSELYVMLETWKPPSVAAALTLLGKRCTDRVIRKFAVEKLNEQLSPVNFHLFLLPLVQALKYEPRAQSEVGVMLLTRALCDYRIGHRLFWLLRAEIVRLGGADSTSEECRRISLLMEAYLRGNSEHINVILRQVQMVNYLTNISSSVKGLAKEAATEKLRGALRDIGHNLEDIDSPLDPAYKLGKIIIDKAIVLGSAKQPLRLVWKNQNPLSEQHLEFCSMIFKNGDDLRQDMLVLQVLEVMDNIWKAANIDCCLNPYGVLPMGESIGIIEVVPNCQTIFEIQVGNSFMNTAVRSIEASFLNKWIRKKCGLEDDKKKKKKKDASKNESVQKIDNAQATKKYFESVDRFLYSCVGYSVATYIMGIKDRHSDNLMVTEDGKYFHIDFGHILGHGKTKLGIQRDRQPFILTEHFLTVIRSGKPVDGNSHELQKFKTLCIEAYEVMWNNRELFVSLFTLMLGMELPELSTKEDLDHLKKTLFCKGENKEQARKFFAGIYEEAFNGSWSTKTNWLFHAVKHY
;
A
#
# COMPACT_ATOMS: atom_id res chain seq x y z
N MET A 1 0.18 -51.51 -36.83
CA MET A 1 0.56 -52.81 -36.21
C MET A 1 0.09 -52.75 -34.76
N SER A 2 -1.19 -53.03 -34.50
CA SER A 2 -1.81 -54.32 -34.16
C SER A 2 -1.49 -54.85 -32.74
N LEU A 3 -2.56 -54.90 -31.92
CA LEU A 3 -2.89 -55.91 -30.88
C LEU A 3 -2.05 -55.84 -29.57
N GLY A 4 -2.58 -56.03 -28.36
CA GLY A 4 -3.89 -56.42 -27.82
C GLY A 4 -3.78 -56.43 -26.27
N ARG A 5 -4.74 -55.86 -25.53
CA ARG A 5 -5.81 -56.53 -24.76
C ARG A 5 -5.40 -57.61 -23.73
N SER A 6 -5.57 -57.24 -22.45
CA SER A 6 -6.58 -57.76 -21.50
C SER A 6 -6.28 -58.92 -20.53
N SER A 7 -6.92 -58.75 -19.35
CA SER A 7 -7.49 -59.73 -18.41
C SER A 7 -6.57 -60.34 -17.35
N SER A 8 -7.07 -60.83 -16.21
CA SER A 8 -7.98 -60.32 -15.17
C SER A 8 -7.98 -61.39 -14.06
N THR A 9 -8.51 -61.02 -12.88
CA THR A 9 -9.30 -61.86 -11.96
C THR A 9 -8.65 -62.91 -11.02
N THR A 10 -8.91 -62.67 -9.73
CA THR A 10 -9.65 -63.53 -8.74
C THR A 10 -8.91 -64.45 -7.73
N PHE A 11 -9.00 -64.00 -6.46
CA PHE A 11 -9.69 -64.59 -5.28
C PHE A 11 -9.19 -65.84 -4.52
N ARG A 12 -9.42 -65.73 -3.18
CA ARG A 12 -9.72 -66.78 -2.15
C ARG A 12 -8.54 -67.55 -1.55
N ASN A 13 -8.50 -67.96 -0.28
CA ASN A 13 -9.24 -67.69 0.98
C ASN A 13 -8.57 -68.57 2.09
N ARG A 14 -8.86 -68.26 3.36
CA ARG A 14 -9.12 -69.21 4.49
C ARG A 14 -7.99 -69.74 5.44
N THR A 15 -8.07 -69.19 6.66
CA THR A 15 -8.40 -69.80 7.99
C THR A 15 -7.48 -70.77 8.75
N GLY A 16 -7.34 -70.44 10.05
CA GLY A 16 -7.43 -71.34 11.22
C GLY A 16 -6.10 -71.78 11.84
N SER A 17 -5.93 -72.06 13.13
CA SER A 17 -6.67 -71.84 14.39
C SER A 17 -5.82 -72.49 15.52
N ASN A 18 -5.83 -71.88 16.71
CA ASN A 18 -5.80 -72.48 18.07
C ASN A 18 -4.57 -73.16 18.72
N SER A 19 -4.53 -72.89 20.05
CA SER A 19 -4.09 -73.71 21.21
C SER A 19 -2.60 -73.71 21.59
N SER A 20 -2.16 -73.89 22.85
CA SER A 20 -2.62 -73.55 24.22
C SER A 20 -1.51 -74.01 25.21
N ARG A 21 -1.21 -73.18 26.23
CA ARG A 21 -0.67 -73.46 27.60
C ARG A 21 0.39 -74.56 27.89
N ASP A 22 1.50 -74.20 28.57
CA ASP A 22 1.85 -74.60 29.96
C ASP A 22 3.29 -74.19 30.44
N LEU A 23 3.33 -73.42 31.55
CA LEU A 23 4.20 -73.27 32.76
C LEU A 23 5.73 -73.74 32.81
N PRO A 24 6.52 -73.56 33.92
CA PRO A 24 7.49 -72.46 34.10
C PRO A 24 8.92 -72.89 34.56
N ALA A 25 9.96 -72.05 34.45
CA ALA A 25 11.14 -72.10 35.35
C ALA A 25 12.13 -70.95 35.10
N THR A 26 12.64 -70.38 36.19
CA THR A 26 13.48 -69.19 36.25
C THR A 26 14.99 -69.49 36.26
N ARG A 27 15.71 -68.65 35.49
CA ARG A 27 17.08 -68.11 35.67
C ARG A 27 18.31 -69.04 35.59
N LYS A 28 19.16 -68.79 34.58
CA LYS A 28 20.48 -68.12 34.74
C LYS A 28 21.15 -67.73 33.41
N ASN A 29 21.42 -66.43 33.30
CA ASN A 29 22.48 -65.65 32.63
C ASN A 29 23.18 -66.07 31.31
N SER A 30 23.20 -65.05 30.45
CA SER A 30 24.26 -64.57 29.56
C SER A 30 24.28 -65.07 28.11
N THR A 31 24.51 -64.11 27.22
CA THR A 31 24.79 -64.23 25.78
C THR A 31 23.70 -64.82 24.90
N ARG A 32 22.71 -63.98 24.55
CA ARG A 32 22.01 -63.95 23.25
C ARG A 32 21.01 -62.78 23.24
N VAL A 33 21.46 -61.59 22.81
CA VAL A 33 20.54 -60.66 22.15
C VAL A 33 20.55 -61.07 20.68
N SER A 34 19.89 -62.18 20.40
CA SER A 34 19.60 -62.63 19.04
C SER A 34 18.22 -62.08 18.65
N GLN A 35 18.19 -61.25 17.62
CA GLN A 35 17.17 -61.31 16.56
C GLN A 35 15.70 -61.32 17.01
N ALA A 36 15.27 -60.30 17.78
CA ALA A 36 13.85 -60.09 18.07
C ALA A 36 13.35 -58.64 17.86
N HIS A 37 14.18 -57.74 17.31
CA HIS A 37 13.75 -56.39 16.87
C HIS A 37 14.17 -56.08 15.42
N ALA A 38 14.42 -57.12 14.62
CA ALA A 38 14.45 -56.98 13.16
C ALA A 38 13.06 -57.38 12.65
N ASN A 39 12.46 -56.52 11.82
CA ASN A 39 11.11 -56.56 11.23
C ASN A 39 10.09 -55.81 12.11
N ILE A 40 9.73 -54.55 11.86
CA ILE A 40 9.52 -53.85 10.59
C ILE A 40 10.07 -52.42 10.76
N LEU A 41 11.15 -52.05 10.08
CA LEU A 41 11.44 -50.63 9.87
C LEU A 41 10.31 -50.08 8.98
N HIS A 42 9.73 -48.94 9.35
CA HIS A 42 8.75 -48.28 8.50
C HIS A 42 9.36 -48.10 7.08
N PRO A 43 8.67 -48.45 5.99
CA PRO A 43 9.25 -48.40 4.64
C PRO A 43 9.91 -47.05 4.32
N GLN A 44 9.28 -45.95 4.74
CA GLN A 44 9.86 -44.61 4.55
C GLN A 44 11.11 -44.36 5.40
N LEU A 45 11.23 -44.93 6.61
CA LEU A 45 12.45 -44.81 7.40
C LEU A 45 13.59 -45.63 6.78
N GLN A 46 13.26 -46.77 6.17
CA GLN A 46 14.20 -47.54 5.39
C GLN A 46 14.63 -46.76 4.13
N ASP A 47 13.70 -46.14 3.41
CA ASP A 47 14.01 -45.26 2.28
C ASP A 47 14.89 -44.06 2.70
N MET A 48 14.59 -43.42 3.84
CA MET A 48 15.41 -42.33 4.39
C MET A 48 16.83 -42.79 4.71
N LEU A 49 16.97 -43.97 5.34
CA LEU A 49 18.27 -44.55 5.66
C LEU A 49 19.02 -44.99 4.40
N GLU A 50 18.34 -45.54 3.40
CA GLU A 50 18.92 -45.94 2.12
C GLU A 50 19.37 -44.70 1.31
N GLN A 51 18.52 -43.66 1.21
CA GLN A 51 18.88 -42.37 0.61
C GLN A 51 20.07 -41.72 1.32
N TRP A 52 20.09 -41.76 2.65
CA TRP A 52 21.21 -41.26 3.44
C TRP A 52 22.49 -42.10 3.23
N GLN A 53 22.37 -43.42 3.05
CA GLN A 53 23.49 -44.32 2.73
C GLN A 53 24.03 -44.13 1.31
N MET A 54 23.19 -43.75 0.35
CA MET A 54 23.58 -43.51 -1.05
C MET A 54 24.28 -42.17 -1.28
N ARG A 55 24.33 -41.26 -0.29
CA ARG A 55 25.06 -39.99 -0.42
C ARG A 55 26.56 -40.23 -0.57
N GLU A 56 27.19 -39.56 -1.53
CA GLU A 56 28.65 -39.58 -1.68
C GLU A 56 29.32 -39.11 -0.39
N ARG A 57 30.17 -39.97 0.18
CA ARG A 57 30.92 -39.67 1.40
C ARG A 57 32.36 -39.30 1.04
N PRO A 58 32.96 -38.28 1.69
CA PRO A 58 34.38 -37.99 1.50
C PRO A 58 35.24 -39.20 1.86
N SER A 59 36.19 -39.58 1.00
CA SER A 59 37.13 -40.68 1.26
C SER A 59 38.13 -40.26 2.33
N LEU A 60 37.94 -40.73 3.57
CA LEU A 60 38.90 -40.53 4.66
C LEU A 60 40.01 -41.58 4.60
N GLU A 61 40.96 -41.42 3.68
CA GLU A 61 42.27 -42.06 3.82
C GLU A 61 43.11 -41.24 4.81
N THR A 62 43.67 -41.88 5.83
CA THR A 62 44.58 -41.23 6.78
C THR A 62 45.97 -41.82 6.63
N GLU A 63 46.99 -40.97 6.58
CA GLU A 63 48.41 -41.32 6.38
C GLU A 63 49.02 -42.28 7.44
N ASN A 64 48.30 -42.72 8.47
CA ASN A 64 48.90 -43.57 9.52
C ASN A 64 48.02 -44.71 10.06
N GLY A 65 46.98 -45.14 9.34
CA GLY A 65 46.33 -46.45 9.56
C GLY A 65 45.75 -46.75 10.96
N LYS A 66 45.71 -45.78 11.88
CA LYS A 66 45.10 -45.89 13.22
C LYS A 66 44.34 -44.61 13.52
N GLY A 67 43.03 -44.70 13.45
CA GLY A 67 42.11 -43.59 13.69
C GLY A 67 40.99 -43.53 12.67
N SER A 68 40.42 -44.70 12.34
CA SER A 68 39.05 -44.78 11.86
C SER A 68 38.18 -45.05 13.08
N LEU A 69 37.50 -44.01 13.55
CA LEU A 69 36.34 -44.15 14.44
C LEU A 69 35.07 -44.42 13.61
N LEU A 70 35.21 -45.10 12.47
CA LEU A 70 34.15 -45.97 12.01
C LEU A 70 34.38 -47.31 12.72
N LEU A 71 33.61 -47.57 13.77
CA LEU A 71 33.19 -48.95 14.01
C LEU A 71 32.71 -49.49 12.66
N LYS A 72 32.99 -50.76 12.34
CA LYS A 72 32.60 -51.44 11.09
C LYS A 72 31.10 -51.31 10.69
N THR A 73 30.31 -50.60 11.49
CA THR A 73 28.86 -50.35 11.43
C THR A 73 28.46 -48.89 11.15
N GLY A 74 29.36 -47.89 11.12
CA GLY A 74 29.02 -46.51 10.72
C GLY A 74 28.44 -45.57 11.80
N VAL A 75 28.61 -45.88 13.09
CA VAL A 75 28.09 -45.10 14.23
C VAL A 75 29.23 -44.53 15.08
N ALA A 76 29.21 -43.23 15.39
CA ALA A 76 30.16 -42.53 16.26
C ALA A 76 29.91 -42.81 17.76
N ASP A 77 30.93 -42.62 18.60
CA ASP A 77 30.86 -42.76 20.07
C ASP A 77 29.77 -41.85 20.68
N LEU A 78 29.25 -42.24 21.86
CA LEU A 78 28.19 -41.53 22.57
C LEU A 78 28.58 -40.07 22.90
N ILE A 79 27.87 -39.10 22.31
CA ILE A 79 28.01 -37.67 22.61
C ILE A 79 27.16 -37.36 23.86
N ASN A 80 27.81 -37.07 24.98
CA ASN A 80 27.09 -36.68 26.21
C ASN A 80 26.95 -35.16 26.29
N LEU A 81 25.72 -34.65 26.11
CA LEU A 81 25.39 -33.23 26.34
C LEU A 81 24.91 -32.97 27.77
N CYS A 82 24.37 -33.98 28.44
CA CYS A 82 23.98 -33.93 29.84
C CYS A 82 24.54 -35.13 30.65
N PRO A 83 24.73 -34.97 31.97
CA PRO A 83 25.19 -36.06 32.85
C PRO A 83 24.13 -37.15 33.07
N PHE A 84 22.84 -36.77 33.05
CA PHE A 84 21.69 -37.66 33.18
C PHE A 84 20.64 -37.29 32.12
N GLY A 85 20.12 -38.28 31.38
CA GLY A 85 19.19 -38.03 30.28
C GLY A 85 18.98 -39.23 29.36
N GLU A 86 18.09 -39.07 28.37
CA GLU A 86 17.78 -40.10 27.39
C GLU A 86 18.79 -40.11 26.24
N VAL A 87 18.95 -41.26 25.57
CA VAL A 87 19.85 -41.43 24.43
C VAL A 87 19.02 -41.50 23.15
N ILE A 88 19.23 -40.54 22.26
CA ILE A 88 18.64 -40.51 20.92
C ILE A 88 19.75 -40.71 19.87
N THR A 89 19.40 -41.21 18.70
CA THR A 89 20.32 -41.26 17.55
C THR A 89 20.12 -40.01 16.70
N VAL A 90 21.21 -39.34 16.35
CA VAL A 90 21.21 -38.20 15.43
C VAL A 90 22.01 -38.57 14.18
N ALA A 91 21.35 -38.52 13.03
CA ALA A 91 21.93 -38.77 11.72
C ALA A 91 22.42 -37.47 11.09
N PHE A 92 23.72 -37.19 11.21
CA PHE A 92 24.39 -36.11 10.47
C PHE A 92 24.48 -36.46 8.98
N PRO A 93 24.67 -35.50 8.07
CA PRO A 93 24.79 -35.77 6.64
C PRO A 93 25.85 -36.82 6.27
N TRP A 94 26.88 -37.02 7.10
CA TRP A 94 28.00 -37.94 6.82
C TRP A 94 28.18 -39.07 7.83
N PHE A 95 27.56 -39.02 9.01
CA PHE A 95 27.71 -40.05 10.07
C PHE A 95 26.50 -40.12 11.02
N LEU A 96 26.34 -41.25 11.72
CA LEU A 96 25.35 -41.39 12.80
C LEU A 96 26.03 -41.18 14.16
N ALA A 97 25.39 -40.50 15.10
CA ALA A 97 25.87 -40.38 16.48
C ALA A 97 24.76 -40.71 17.47
N ASN A 98 25.09 -41.43 18.53
CA ASN A 98 24.20 -41.54 19.68
C ASN A 98 24.48 -40.36 20.61
N VAL A 99 23.42 -39.68 21.05
CA VAL A 99 23.52 -38.43 21.82
C VAL A 99 22.69 -38.56 23.08
N ARG A 100 23.31 -38.32 24.24
CA ARG A 100 22.61 -38.23 25.52
C ARG A 100 22.17 -36.79 25.79
N ILE A 101 20.87 -36.59 25.94
CA ILE A 101 20.22 -35.28 26.02
C ILE A 101 19.23 -35.19 27.19
N SER A 102 18.93 -33.97 27.62
CA SER A 102 17.76 -33.69 28.48
C SER A 102 16.55 -33.45 27.58
N LEU A 103 15.38 -33.98 27.95
CA LEU A 103 14.14 -33.81 27.17
C LEU A 103 13.62 -32.37 27.21
N ASP A 104 13.93 -31.63 28.27
CA ASP A 104 13.55 -30.22 28.41
C ASP A 104 14.45 -29.28 27.60
N MET A 105 15.51 -29.80 26.97
CA MET A 105 16.41 -29.03 26.11
C MET A 105 15.69 -28.56 24.86
N LYS A 106 15.91 -27.30 24.46
CA LYS A 106 15.37 -26.78 23.19
C LYS A 106 16.17 -27.32 22.00
N LEU A 107 15.52 -27.48 20.86
CA LEU A 107 16.16 -28.03 19.67
C LEU A 107 17.30 -27.17 19.13
N TYR A 108 17.21 -25.84 19.21
CA TYR A 108 18.32 -24.97 18.78
C TYR A 108 19.54 -25.21 19.69
N GLU A 109 19.32 -25.35 21.00
CA GLU A 109 20.37 -25.58 21.98
C GLU A 109 21.02 -26.95 21.74
N LEU A 110 20.22 -27.98 21.51
CA LEU A 110 20.68 -29.30 21.09
C LEU A 110 21.56 -29.20 19.84
N LYS A 111 21.09 -28.51 18.80
CA LYS A 111 21.81 -28.35 17.53
C LYS A 111 23.14 -27.62 17.71
N TYR A 112 23.16 -26.47 18.40
CA TYR A 112 24.38 -25.72 18.64
C TYR A 112 25.40 -26.50 19.47
N GLN A 113 24.97 -27.17 20.54
CA GLN A 113 25.85 -27.99 21.36
C GLN A 113 26.39 -29.21 20.59
N LEU A 114 25.58 -29.82 19.71
CA LEU A 114 26.05 -30.89 18.82
C LEU A 114 27.16 -30.40 17.88
N PHE A 115 26.98 -29.24 17.25
CA PHE A 115 27.97 -28.69 16.33
C PHE A 115 29.25 -28.23 17.05
N GLU A 116 29.15 -27.75 18.30
CA GLU A 116 30.31 -27.47 19.15
C GLU A 116 31.10 -28.74 19.49
N ARG A 117 30.40 -29.85 19.81
CA ARG A 117 31.02 -31.13 20.15
C ARG A 117 31.68 -31.84 18.97
N ILE A 118 31.16 -31.66 17.76
CA ILE A 118 31.74 -32.27 16.55
C ILE A 118 32.87 -31.41 15.96
N GLY A 119 32.96 -30.13 16.32
CA GLY A 119 33.99 -29.20 15.83
C GLY A 119 35.44 -29.69 15.95
N PRO A 120 35.86 -30.37 17.05
CA PRO A 120 37.19 -30.97 17.19
C PRO A 120 37.40 -32.26 16.39
N MET A 121 36.36 -32.79 15.75
CA MET A 121 36.39 -34.10 15.11
C MET A 121 36.86 -34.02 13.64
N LYS A 122 37.37 -35.13 13.09
CA LYS A 122 37.92 -35.20 11.72
C LYS A 122 36.91 -34.84 10.61
N TRP A 123 35.61 -34.86 10.92
CA TRP A 123 34.52 -34.58 9.97
C TRP A 123 34.08 -33.11 9.96
N ALA A 124 34.53 -32.31 10.94
CA ALA A 124 34.17 -30.90 11.07
C ALA A 124 34.45 -30.03 9.82
N PRO A 125 35.53 -30.26 9.03
CA PRO A 125 35.78 -29.47 7.81
C PRO A 125 34.74 -29.66 6.69
N PHE A 126 34.01 -30.78 6.70
CA PHE A 126 32.93 -31.04 5.74
C PHE A 126 31.58 -30.49 6.23
N SER A 127 31.51 -30.12 7.51
CA SER A 127 30.36 -29.49 8.13
C SER A 127 30.36 -27.99 7.95
N THR A 128 29.24 -27.41 7.50
CA THR A 128 29.06 -25.96 7.54
C THR A 128 28.66 -25.52 8.95
N LYS A 129 27.86 -24.45 9.13
CA LYS A 129 27.44 -23.95 10.43
C LYS A 129 26.17 -24.67 10.90
N ALA A 130 25.96 -24.79 12.21
CA ALA A 130 24.76 -25.38 12.81
C ALA A 130 23.45 -24.80 12.24
N GLN A 131 23.44 -23.50 11.92
CA GLN A 131 22.31 -22.77 11.33
C GLN A 131 21.90 -23.27 9.94
N ASP A 132 22.80 -23.93 9.20
CA ASP A 132 22.54 -24.37 7.82
C ASP A 132 21.86 -25.75 7.78
N TYR A 133 21.64 -26.37 8.94
CA TYR A 133 21.03 -27.68 9.10
C TYR A 133 19.71 -27.59 9.85
N ARG A 134 18.79 -28.50 9.54
CA ARG A 134 17.52 -28.69 10.25
C ARG A 134 17.35 -30.14 10.66
N PHE A 135 16.64 -30.34 11.76
CA PHE A 135 16.23 -31.67 12.17
C PHE A 135 15.06 -32.16 11.31
N GLN A 136 15.01 -33.46 11.07
CA GLN A 136 13.94 -34.16 10.40
C GLN A 136 13.70 -35.46 11.17
N GLN A 137 12.45 -35.86 11.36
CA GLN A 137 12.07 -37.08 12.06
C GLN A 137 11.06 -37.86 11.24
N LEU A 138 10.84 -39.11 11.62
CA LEU A 138 9.65 -39.85 11.19
C LEU A 138 8.60 -39.71 12.29
N ASN A 139 7.46 -39.11 11.97
CA ASN A 139 6.38 -38.95 12.96
C ASN A 139 5.62 -40.28 13.18
N GLY A 140 4.72 -40.31 14.15
CA GLY A 140 3.91 -41.46 14.57
C GLY A 140 2.91 -41.94 13.53
N PHE A 141 2.71 -41.17 12.45
CA PHE A 141 1.93 -41.55 11.27
C PHE A 141 2.79 -42.18 10.17
N GLY A 142 4.11 -42.28 10.38
CA GLY A 142 5.04 -42.83 9.42
C GLY A 142 5.42 -41.88 8.30
N GLU A 143 5.22 -40.56 8.47
CA GLU A 143 5.62 -39.54 7.49
C GLU A 143 6.93 -38.86 7.88
N ILE A 144 7.66 -38.39 6.88
CA ILE A 144 8.88 -37.61 7.05
C ILE A 144 8.52 -36.17 7.43
N GLU A 145 8.89 -35.75 8.63
CA GLU A 145 8.64 -34.42 9.17
C GLU A 145 9.94 -33.64 9.31
N GLU A 146 10.07 -32.53 8.58
CA GLU A 146 11.10 -31.53 8.85
C GLU A 146 10.70 -30.64 10.03
N ILE A 147 11.63 -30.43 10.96
CA ILE A 147 11.42 -29.66 12.19
C ILE A 147 12.01 -28.27 12.01
N PHE A 148 11.13 -27.26 12.04
CA PHE A 148 11.49 -25.87 11.76
C PHE A 148 11.48 -24.96 12.99
N ASN A 149 10.56 -25.20 13.93
CA ASN A 149 10.56 -24.50 15.21
C ASN A 149 11.62 -25.14 16.10
N GLU A 150 12.77 -24.49 16.23
CA GLU A 150 13.85 -24.97 17.08
C GLU A 150 13.77 -24.47 18.53
N GLU A 151 12.80 -23.59 18.83
CA GLU A 151 12.50 -23.11 20.19
C GLU A 151 11.69 -24.13 21.02
N GLN A 152 11.10 -25.13 20.36
CA GLN A 152 10.41 -26.23 21.05
C GLN A 152 11.41 -27.16 21.75
N GLN A 153 10.94 -27.82 22.80
CA GLN A 153 11.72 -28.77 23.58
C GLN A 153 11.80 -30.12 22.86
N VAL A 154 12.83 -30.92 23.13
CA VAL A 154 12.92 -32.28 22.54
C VAL A 154 11.76 -33.16 23.01
N SER A 155 11.25 -32.93 24.23
CA SER A 155 10.06 -33.61 24.77
C SER A 155 8.78 -33.42 23.95
N SER A 156 8.69 -32.36 23.13
CA SER A 156 7.53 -32.13 22.26
C SER A 156 7.60 -32.89 20.94
N LEU A 157 8.75 -33.51 20.64
CA LEU A 157 8.92 -34.37 19.48
C LEU A 157 8.52 -35.81 19.82
N GLU A 158 8.06 -36.56 18.82
CA GLU A 158 7.67 -37.97 18.95
C GLU A 158 8.88 -38.92 18.99
N VAL A 159 10.01 -38.46 19.54
CA VAL A 159 11.26 -39.23 19.68
C VAL A 159 11.14 -40.36 20.71
N HIS A 160 10.05 -40.39 21.48
CA HIS A 160 9.74 -41.41 22.50
C HIS A 160 9.03 -42.67 21.95
N GLY A 161 8.91 -42.78 20.62
CA GLY A 161 8.28 -43.91 19.94
C GLY A 161 9.25 -45.00 19.45
N THR A 162 8.82 -45.73 18.43
CA THR A 162 9.49 -46.93 17.90
C THR A 162 10.85 -46.67 17.24
N PHE A 163 11.19 -45.40 16.94
CA PHE A 163 12.43 -45.01 16.26
C PHE A 163 12.99 -43.68 16.79
N PRO A 164 13.92 -43.68 17.77
CA PRO A 164 14.48 -42.46 18.35
C PRO A 164 15.59 -41.87 17.46
N ILE A 165 15.28 -41.53 16.20
CA ILE A 165 16.26 -41.02 15.22
C ILE A 165 15.86 -39.63 14.74
N LEU A 166 16.77 -38.65 14.88
CA LEU A 166 16.67 -37.33 14.26
C LEU A 166 17.70 -37.20 13.13
N PHE A 167 17.27 -36.80 11.94
CA PHE A 167 18.12 -36.55 10.79
C PHE A 167 18.48 -35.06 10.70
N LEU A 168 19.75 -34.73 10.62
CA LEU A 168 20.23 -33.40 10.27
C LEU A 168 20.39 -33.31 8.76
N ILE A 169 19.50 -32.56 8.13
CA ILE A 169 19.51 -32.32 6.69
C ILE A 169 19.92 -30.87 6.40
N GLN A 170 20.59 -30.68 5.27
CA GLN A 170 20.84 -29.36 4.68
C GLN A 170 19.81 -29.18 3.57
N PRO A 171 18.71 -28.45 3.78
CA PRO A 171 17.65 -28.39 2.78
C PRO A 171 18.11 -27.53 1.59
N GLU A 172 17.98 -28.05 0.37
CA GLU A 172 18.12 -27.27 -0.87
C GLU A 172 16.98 -26.25 -0.94
N GLY A 173 17.15 -25.09 -0.29
CA GLY A 173 16.15 -24.01 -0.22
C GLY A 173 16.04 -23.31 1.13
N ALA A 174 16.37 -23.96 2.25
CA ALA A 174 16.24 -23.35 3.58
C ALA A 174 17.23 -22.19 3.80
N ASN A 175 18.43 -22.27 3.24
CA ASN A 175 19.39 -21.16 3.27
C ASN A 175 18.91 -19.95 2.44
N ALA A 176 18.17 -20.19 1.36
CA ALA A 176 17.62 -19.13 0.51
C ALA A 176 16.41 -18.45 1.19
N ASP A 177 15.49 -19.22 1.76
CA ASP A 177 14.35 -18.70 2.52
C ASP A 177 14.82 -17.96 3.79
N PHE A 178 15.80 -18.49 4.53
CA PHE A 178 16.35 -17.80 5.70
C PHE A 178 17.02 -16.46 5.32
N LYS A 179 17.79 -16.44 4.22
CA LYS A 179 18.37 -15.19 3.70
C LYS A 179 17.28 -14.20 3.28
N LEU A 180 16.23 -14.68 2.60
CA LEU A 180 15.08 -13.87 2.20
C LEU A 180 14.34 -13.31 3.43
N MET A 181 14.13 -14.13 4.47
CA MET A 181 13.54 -13.68 5.73
C MET A 181 14.37 -12.60 6.41
N GLY A 182 15.70 -12.70 6.37
CA GLY A 182 16.61 -11.66 6.86
C GLY A 182 16.43 -10.35 6.10
N HIS A 183 16.41 -10.40 4.76
CA HIS A 183 16.18 -9.22 3.93
C HIS A 183 14.79 -8.60 4.16
N ILE A 184 13.74 -9.42 4.26
CA ILE A 184 12.38 -8.95 4.55
C ILE A 184 12.31 -8.29 5.92
N SER A 185 12.98 -8.86 6.92
CA SER A 185 13.04 -8.29 8.27
C SER A 185 13.72 -6.91 8.28
N GLU A 186 14.79 -6.73 7.52
CA GLU A 186 15.43 -5.40 7.35
C GLU A 186 14.48 -4.42 6.63
N CYS A 187 13.77 -4.88 5.60
CA CYS A 187 12.73 -4.11 4.92
C CYS A 187 11.48 -3.83 5.77
N LEU A 188 11.26 -4.54 6.88
CA LEU A 188 10.19 -4.31 7.86
C LEU A 188 10.63 -3.41 9.02
N GLU A 189 11.94 -3.22 9.23
CA GLU A 189 12.57 -2.70 10.48
C GLU A 189 12.44 -3.62 11.70
N TYR A 190 11.87 -4.81 11.55
CA TYR A 190 11.77 -5.78 12.65
C TYR A 190 11.69 -7.23 12.18
N SER A 191 12.03 -8.15 13.08
CA SER A 191 12.12 -9.59 12.76
C SER A 191 10.76 -10.19 12.39
N LEU A 192 10.74 -10.93 11.28
CA LEU A 192 9.60 -11.78 10.90
C LEU A 192 9.25 -12.82 11.98
N GLU A 193 10.19 -13.24 12.82
CA GLU A 193 9.91 -14.15 13.93
C GLU A 193 9.09 -13.47 15.03
N LYS A 194 9.36 -12.17 15.29
CA LYS A 194 8.56 -11.36 16.20
C LYS A 194 7.14 -11.18 15.64
N LEU A 195 7.02 -10.99 14.32
CA LEU A 195 5.72 -10.94 13.65
C LEU A 195 4.96 -12.25 13.85
N GLU A 196 5.59 -13.39 13.53
CA GLU A 196 5.02 -14.74 13.66
C GLU A 196 4.45 -15.01 15.06
N GLY A 197 5.24 -14.71 16.10
CA GLY A 197 4.80 -14.91 17.50
C GLY A 197 3.62 -14.04 17.92
N SER A 198 3.29 -13.01 17.15
CA SER A 198 2.17 -12.09 17.42
C SER A 198 0.90 -12.39 16.61
N LEU A 199 0.95 -13.32 15.65
CA LEU A 199 -0.18 -13.63 14.79
C LEU A 199 -1.18 -14.54 15.51
N ASP A 200 -2.45 -14.16 15.48
CA ASP A 200 -3.56 -15.05 15.81
C ASP A 200 -3.91 -15.96 14.62
N GLU A 201 -4.89 -16.85 14.81
CA GLU A 201 -5.27 -17.79 13.76
C GLU A 201 -5.85 -17.12 12.51
N GLU A 202 -6.58 -16.00 12.67
CA GLU A 202 -7.15 -15.24 11.56
C GLU A 202 -6.04 -14.66 10.67
N LEU A 203 -5.05 -14.02 11.29
CA LEU A 203 -3.89 -13.45 10.60
C LEU A 203 -3.00 -14.54 9.98
N ARG A 204 -2.84 -15.70 10.62
CA ARG A 204 -2.09 -16.84 10.04
C ARG A 204 -2.77 -17.36 8.78
N GLN A 205 -4.09 -17.51 8.80
CA GLN A 205 -4.84 -17.90 7.61
C GLN A 205 -4.77 -16.83 6.53
N PHE A 206 -4.91 -15.55 6.89
CA PHE A 206 -4.74 -14.45 5.96
C PHE A 206 -3.35 -14.48 5.30
N ARG A 207 -2.29 -14.69 6.08
CA ARG A 207 -0.92 -14.84 5.56
C ARG A 207 -0.78 -16.01 4.57
N ALA A 208 -1.43 -17.15 4.85
CA ALA A 208 -1.46 -18.28 3.92
C ALA A 208 -2.24 -17.95 2.64
N SER A 209 -3.38 -17.27 2.76
CA SER A 209 -4.18 -16.80 1.61
C SER A 209 -3.42 -15.78 0.75
N LEU A 210 -2.66 -14.87 1.37
CA LEU A 210 -1.79 -13.93 0.65
C LEU A 210 -0.71 -14.68 -0.12
N TRP A 211 -0.09 -15.71 0.47
CA TRP A 211 0.87 -16.54 -0.25
C TRP A 211 0.25 -17.23 -1.47
N ALA A 212 -0.95 -17.82 -1.31
CA ALA A 212 -1.64 -18.46 -2.43
C ALA A 212 -1.87 -17.46 -3.58
N SER A 213 -2.32 -16.25 -3.24
CA SER A 213 -2.53 -15.16 -4.21
C SER A 213 -1.22 -14.70 -4.84
N THR A 214 -0.13 -14.57 -4.07
CA THR A 214 1.21 -14.26 -4.58
C THR A 214 1.68 -15.32 -5.56
N LYS A 215 1.55 -16.61 -5.20
CA LYS A 215 1.96 -17.75 -6.02
C LYS A 215 1.20 -17.77 -7.35
N GLU A 216 -0.13 -17.64 -7.29
CA GLU A 216 -0.98 -17.57 -8.49
C GLU A 216 -0.59 -16.38 -9.37
N THR A 217 -0.51 -15.18 -8.80
CA THR A 217 -0.18 -13.96 -9.56
C THR A 217 1.20 -14.04 -10.21
N CYS A 218 2.21 -14.53 -9.49
CA CYS A 218 3.55 -14.67 -10.05
C CYS A 218 3.62 -15.73 -11.18
N LEU A 219 2.73 -16.73 -11.16
CA LEU A 219 2.62 -17.72 -12.23
C LEU A 219 1.88 -17.16 -13.46
N THR A 220 0.90 -16.28 -13.28
CA THR A 220 0.07 -15.74 -14.37
C THR A 220 0.53 -14.38 -14.89
N ARG A 221 1.35 -13.63 -14.15
CA ARG A 221 1.90 -12.34 -14.61
C ARG A 221 2.79 -12.53 -15.83
N GLY A 222 3.05 -11.46 -16.57
CA GLY A 222 3.99 -11.51 -17.67
C GLY A 222 5.42 -11.80 -17.19
N GLN A 223 6.04 -12.81 -17.79
CA GLN A 223 7.34 -13.36 -17.40
C GLN A 223 8.43 -13.18 -18.47
N GLU A 224 8.07 -12.75 -19.68
CA GLU A 224 8.99 -12.67 -20.83
C GLU A 224 8.68 -11.49 -21.74
N GLY A 225 9.69 -11.06 -22.51
CA GLY A 225 9.57 -10.00 -23.50
C GLY A 225 9.18 -8.64 -22.90
N THR A 226 8.49 -7.82 -23.70
CA THR A 226 7.93 -6.52 -23.25
C THR A 226 6.80 -6.67 -22.22
N ASN A 227 6.24 -7.87 -22.08
CA ASN A 227 5.21 -8.17 -21.08
C ASN A 227 5.80 -8.53 -19.71
N HIS A 228 7.11 -8.70 -19.58
CA HIS A 228 7.75 -9.01 -18.31
C HIS A 228 7.35 -7.97 -17.23
N TYR A 229 6.96 -8.40 -16.03
CA TYR A 229 6.39 -7.51 -14.98
C TYR A 229 7.31 -6.33 -14.56
N ALA A 230 8.63 -6.53 -14.70
CA ALA A 230 9.65 -5.50 -14.44
C ALA A 230 10.07 -4.70 -15.68
N PHE A 231 9.50 -4.99 -16.86
CA PHE A 231 9.76 -4.24 -18.08
C PHE A 231 9.20 -2.81 -17.94
N PRO A 232 10.02 -1.76 -18.07
CA PRO A 232 9.59 -0.41 -17.73
C PRO A 232 8.94 0.29 -18.94
N GLU A 233 7.73 -0.11 -19.31
CA GLU A 233 6.95 0.57 -20.36
C GLU A 233 6.58 2.00 -19.92
N GLU A 234 6.67 2.99 -20.81
CA GLU A 234 6.27 4.36 -20.50
C GLU A 234 4.75 4.46 -20.33
N GLN A 235 4.30 5.27 -19.38
CA GLN A 235 2.87 5.46 -19.12
C GLN A 235 2.22 6.30 -20.23
N TYR A 236 0.97 5.99 -20.58
CA TYR A 236 0.21 6.70 -21.61
C TYR A 236 -1.25 6.92 -21.24
N LEU A 237 -1.74 8.11 -21.56
CA LEU A 237 -3.09 8.60 -21.32
C LEU A 237 -4.00 8.18 -22.48
N CYS A 238 -5.20 7.68 -22.15
CA CYS A 238 -6.32 7.45 -23.07
C CYS A 238 -5.98 6.70 -24.37
N VAL A 239 -6.03 5.36 -24.32
CA VAL A 239 -5.83 4.50 -25.50
C VAL A 239 -6.90 4.78 -26.56
N GLY A 240 -6.47 5.10 -27.78
CA GLY A 240 -7.35 5.28 -28.93
C GLY A 240 -7.89 6.70 -29.15
N GLU A 241 -7.64 7.66 -28.26
CA GLU A 241 -8.03 9.05 -28.48
C GLU A 241 -7.16 9.74 -29.55
N GLU A 242 -7.76 10.71 -30.26
CA GLU A 242 -7.02 11.54 -31.20
C GLU A 242 -6.20 12.62 -30.50
N CYS A 243 -5.07 13.00 -31.11
CA CYS A 243 -4.26 14.11 -30.61
C CYS A 243 -5.12 15.39 -30.54
N PRO A 244 -5.14 16.11 -29.40
CA PRO A 244 -5.88 17.35 -29.28
C PRO A 244 -5.44 18.36 -30.34
N ARG A 245 -6.40 19.04 -30.98
CA ARG A 245 -6.11 20.01 -32.07
C ARG A 245 -5.16 21.12 -31.63
N ASP A 246 -5.32 21.56 -30.38
CA ASP A 246 -4.46 22.60 -29.81
C ASP A 246 -3.01 22.11 -29.63
N LEU A 247 -2.83 20.85 -29.23
CA LEU A 247 -1.51 20.23 -29.12
C LEU A 247 -0.84 20.07 -30.50
N ASP A 248 -1.57 19.57 -31.49
CA ASP A 248 -1.05 19.43 -32.86
C ASP A 248 -0.65 20.79 -33.46
N SER A 249 -1.51 21.80 -33.32
CA SER A 249 -1.25 23.17 -33.78
C SER A 249 -0.05 23.80 -33.05
N LYS A 250 0.05 23.58 -31.73
CA LYS A 250 1.18 24.03 -30.90
C LYS A 250 2.49 23.38 -31.33
N ALA A 251 2.53 22.07 -31.50
CA ALA A 251 3.73 21.34 -31.91
C ALA A 251 4.20 21.74 -33.31
N ARG A 252 3.27 21.93 -34.27
CA ARG A 252 3.58 22.37 -35.63
C ARG A 252 4.07 23.82 -35.68
N SER A 253 3.38 24.75 -35.01
CA SER A 253 3.78 26.16 -34.97
C SER A 253 5.14 26.37 -34.28
N ALA A 254 5.47 25.51 -33.32
CA ALA A 254 6.77 25.50 -32.67
C ALA A 254 7.87 24.79 -33.48
N ASN A 255 7.56 24.18 -34.63
CA ASN A 255 8.47 23.35 -35.43
C ASN A 255 9.15 22.25 -34.60
N LEU A 256 8.38 21.55 -33.76
CA LEU A 256 8.90 20.45 -32.96
C LEU A 256 9.26 19.24 -33.85
N THR A 257 10.20 18.44 -33.35
CA THR A 257 10.68 17.23 -34.02
C THR A 257 10.77 16.08 -33.04
N TYR A 258 10.73 14.85 -33.52
CA TYR A 258 11.17 13.67 -32.79
C TYR A 258 12.67 13.49 -32.98
N GLN A 259 13.43 13.58 -31.90
CA GLN A 259 14.89 13.44 -31.91
C GLN A 259 15.25 12.00 -31.59
N VAL A 260 15.87 11.28 -32.52
CA VAL A 260 16.19 9.86 -32.33
C VAL A 260 17.68 9.64 -32.40
N TYR A 261 18.21 8.96 -31.39
CA TYR A 261 19.62 8.68 -31.22
C TYR A 261 19.90 7.20 -31.43
N TRP A 262 20.93 6.90 -32.21
CA TRP A 262 21.47 5.56 -32.41
C TRP A 262 22.85 5.46 -31.77
N ARG A 263 23.17 4.27 -31.26
CA ARG A 263 24.48 3.91 -30.69
C ARG A 263 24.94 2.56 -31.25
N ASN A 264 26.25 2.39 -31.38
CA ASN A 264 26.81 1.11 -31.78
C ASN A 264 26.60 0.03 -30.70
N ARG A 265 26.73 -1.24 -31.09
CA ARG A 265 26.44 -2.41 -30.23
C ARG A 265 27.34 -2.44 -29.00
N ALA A 266 28.62 -2.10 -29.16
CA ALA A 266 29.58 -2.06 -28.06
C ALA A 266 29.21 -1.02 -26.99
N ASP A 267 28.81 0.19 -27.36
CA ASP A 267 28.40 1.22 -26.40
C ASP A 267 27.10 0.82 -25.70
N GLU A 268 26.18 0.17 -26.41
CA GLU A 268 24.95 -0.35 -25.82
C GLU A 268 25.20 -1.41 -24.74
N ILE A 269 26.10 -2.37 -25.00
CA ILE A 269 26.51 -3.40 -24.03
C ILE A 269 27.19 -2.78 -22.82
N ASN A 270 28.06 -1.79 -23.03
CA ASN A 270 28.80 -1.13 -21.96
C ASN A 270 27.98 -0.04 -21.24
N GLY A 271 26.76 0.26 -21.69
CA GLY A 271 25.92 1.33 -21.15
C GLY A 271 26.47 2.75 -21.41
N THR A 272 27.32 2.92 -22.41
CA THR A 272 27.91 4.22 -22.80
C THR A 272 27.19 4.81 -24.02
N CYS A 273 27.57 6.04 -24.39
CA CYS A 273 27.06 6.77 -25.56
C CYS A 273 28.19 7.60 -26.21
N GLU A 274 29.36 7.01 -26.39
CA GLU A 274 30.54 7.69 -26.97
C GLU A 274 30.37 7.89 -28.48
N ARG A 275 29.91 6.85 -29.18
CA ARG A 275 29.65 6.83 -30.62
C ARG A 275 28.14 6.85 -30.87
N LYS A 276 27.59 8.06 -30.92
CA LYS A 276 26.16 8.29 -31.19
C LYS A 276 25.89 9.04 -32.47
N MET A 277 24.81 8.69 -33.16
CA MET A 277 24.24 9.46 -34.26
C MET A 277 22.88 9.99 -33.88
N LYS A 278 22.56 11.22 -34.29
CA LYS A 278 21.24 11.84 -34.10
C LYS A 278 20.57 12.06 -35.45
N ILE A 279 19.29 11.72 -35.53
CA ILE A 279 18.38 12.15 -36.59
C ILE A 279 17.22 12.96 -35.98
N SER A 280 16.72 13.93 -36.74
CA SER A 280 15.54 14.73 -36.36
C SER A 280 14.43 14.48 -37.36
N ILE A 281 13.32 13.92 -36.91
CA ILE A 281 12.15 13.62 -37.74
C ILE A 281 11.09 14.69 -37.46
N PRO A 282 10.50 15.32 -38.50
CA PRO A 282 9.41 16.27 -38.31
C PRO A 282 8.26 15.67 -37.48
N PHE A 283 7.67 16.47 -36.61
CA PHE A 283 6.53 16.04 -35.81
C PHE A 283 5.32 15.65 -36.67
N ASP A 284 4.69 14.54 -36.31
CA ASP A 284 3.46 14.02 -36.89
C ASP A 284 2.63 13.36 -35.78
N CYS A 285 1.42 13.86 -35.55
CA CYS A 285 0.52 13.37 -34.51
C CYS A 285 -0.05 11.97 -34.78
N SER A 286 0.08 11.45 -36.00
CA SER A 286 -0.33 10.09 -36.36
C SER A 286 0.69 9.02 -36.00
N TYR A 287 1.91 9.41 -35.61
CA TYR A 287 2.96 8.44 -35.34
C TYR A 287 2.69 7.61 -34.08
N THR A 288 2.81 6.30 -34.25
CA THR A 288 2.99 5.29 -33.20
C THR A 288 4.47 4.93 -33.07
N PRO A 289 4.89 4.24 -31.98
CA PRO A 289 6.27 3.80 -31.81
C PRO A 289 6.81 3.03 -33.02
N TYR A 290 6.01 2.12 -33.57
CA TYR A 290 6.34 1.34 -34.76
C TYR A 290 6.56 2.21 -36.00
N THR A 291 5.67 3.17 -36.27
CA THR A 291 5.80 4.04 -37.45
C THR A 291 7.02 4.96 -37.36
N LEU A 292 7.33 5.48 -36.17
CA LEU A 292 8.53 6.27 -35.93
C LEU A 292 9.78 5.41 -36.13
N LEU A 293 9.83 4.22 -35.52
CA LEU A 293 10.90 3.22 -35.72
C LEU A 293 11.15 2.92 -37.19
N LYS A 294 10.10 2.60 -37.95
CA LYS A 294 10.19 2.32 -39.38
C LYS A 294 10.75 3.50 -40.17
N ARG A 295 10.39 4.74 -39.81
CA ARG A 295 10.93 5.95 -40.43
C ARG A 295 12.41 6.14 -40.07
N CYS A 296 12.79 5.93 -38.80
CA CYS A 296 14.16 6.01 -38.32
C CYS A 296 15.08 5.02 -39.03
N LEU A 297 14.69 3.75 -39.09
CA LEU A 297 15.50 2.68 -39.70
C LEU A 297 15.78 2.96 -41.19
N LYS A 298 14.79 3.50 -41.93
CA LYS A 298 15.00 3.92 -43.32
C LYS A 298 16.04 5.05 -43.45
N GLU A 299 16.02 6.02 -42.55
CA GLU A 299 17.02 7.10 -42.56
C GLU A 299 18.40 6.59 -42.15
N PHE A 300 18.49 5.66 -41.19
CA PHE A 300 19.78 5.05 -40.80
C PHE A 300 20.40 4.22 -41.93
N VAL A 301 19.60 3.44 -42.67
CA VAL A 301 20.06 2.74 -43.89
C VAL A 301 20.57 3.75 -44.93
N ARG A 302 19.85 4.85 -45.16
CA ARG A 302 20.27 5.91 -46.08
C ARG A 302 21.59 6.58 -45.65
N LEU A 303 21.82 6.69 -44.35
CA LEU A 303 23.04 7.26 -43.76
C LEU A 303 24.16 6.22 -43.59
N ASN A 304 23.96 4.98 -44.05
CA ASN A 304 24.90 3.86 -43.95
C ASN A 304 25.34 3.58 -42.50
N VAL A 305 24.35 3.56 -41.59
CA VAL A 305 24.53 3.33 -40.15
C VAL A 305 24.06 1.92 -39.82
N TYR A 306 25.01 1.00 -39.67
CA TYR A 306 24.78 -0.37 -39.23
C TYR A 306 26.00 -0.85 -38.45
N ASP A 307 25.76 -1.78 -37.52
CA ASP A 307 26.82 -2.54 -36.87
C ASP A 307 26.96 -3.88 -37.58
N ALA A 308 28.18 -4.25 -37.99
CA ALA A 308 28.41 -5.50 -38.72
C ALA A 308 28.17 -6.75 -37.86
N GLU A 309 28.12 -6.58 -36.54
CA GLU A 309 27.83 -7.63 -35.57
C GLU A 309 26.33 -7.82 -35.30
N ASP A 310 25.47 -6.96 -35.85
CA ASP A 310 24.02 -7.09 -35.69
C ASP A 310 23.46 -8.23 -36.57
N PRO A 311 22.64 -9.14 -36.02
CA PRO A 311 21.93 -10.15 -36.79
C PRO A 311 21.03 -9.54 -37.88
N ASP A 312 20.85 -10.26 -38.99
CA ASP A 312 19.97 -9.83 -40.10
C ASP A 312 18.50 -9.64 -39.67
N ASP A 313 18.06 -10.33 -38.61
CA ASP A 313 16.71 -10.30 -38.05
C ASP A 313 16.59 -9.49 -36.75
N GLU A 314 17.59 -8.66 -36.40
CA GLU A 314 17.58 -7.85 -35.17
C GLU A 314 16.39 -6.88 -35.14
N ALA A 315 15.60 -6.99 -34.07
CA ALA A 315 14.47 -6.11 -33.78
C ALA A 315 14.90 -4.92 -32.90
N TRP A 316 14.11 -3.85 -32.96
CA TRP A 316 14.46 -2.56 -32.36
C TRP A 316 13.28 -2.00 -31.57
N ILE A 317 13.59 -1.43 -30.41
CA ILE A 317 12.63 -0.77 -29.54
C ILE A 317 13.05 0.67 -29.26
N LEU A 318 12.10 1.53 -28.89
CA LEU A 318 12.36 2.91 -28.52
C LEU A 318 12.45 3.04 -27.00
N GLN A 319 13.49 3.70 -26.53
CA GLN A 319 13.67 4.13 -25.15
C GLN A 319 13.62 5.66 -25.08
N LEU A 320 13.06 6.24 -24.03
CA LEU A 320 13.17 7.68 -23.81
C LEU A 320 14.60 8.07 -23.36
N ALA A 321 15.14 9.16 -23.91
CA ALA A 321 16.47 9.62 -23.55
C ALA A 321 16.53 10.07 -22.09
N GLY A 322 17.59 9.67 -21.38
CA GLY A 322 17.81 10.05 -19.98
C GLY A 322 16.92 9.36 -18.96
N ARG A 323 16.16 8.34 -19.36
CA ARG A 323 15.30 7.52 -18.49
C ARG A 323 15.41 6.05 -18.87
N HIS A 324 15.06 5.16 -17.95
CA HIS A 324 14.97 3.72 -18.20
C HIS A 324 13.51 3.33 -18.48
N THR A 325 12.91 3.94 -19.50
CA THR A 325 11.55 3.60 -19.93
C THR A 325 11.48 3.42 -21.43
N TYR A 326 10.66 2.46 -21.87
CA TYR A 326 10.51 2.07 -23.25
C TYR A 326 9.12 2.38 -23.78
N VAL A 327 9.00 2.51 -25.09
CA VAL A 327 7.76 2.86 -25.77
C VAL A 327 7.53 1.77 -26.81
N THR A 328 6.76 0.74 -26.45
CA THR A 328 6.67 -0.50 -27.25
C THR A 328 5.28 -0.78 -27.77
N ASN A 329 4.23 -0.21 -27.19
CA ASN A 329 2.85 -0.48 -27.61
C ASN A 329 2.57 0.08 -29.03
N PRO A 330 2.28 -0.78 -30.03
CA PRO A 330 2.09 -0.35 -31.41
C PRO A 330 0.75 0.37 -31.65
N ASP A 331 -0.25 0.14 -30.79
CA ASP A 331 -1.61 0.66 -30.93
C ASP A 331 -1.77 2.05 -30.30
N VAL A 332 -0.76 2.52 -29.57
CA VAL A 332 -0.78 3.80 -28.88
C VAL A 332 -0.01 4.84 -29.69
N LYS A 333 -0.63 6.01 -29.89
CA LYS A 333 0.02 7.16 -30.54
C LYS A 333 1.07 7.75 -29.61
N LEU A 334 2.18 8.25 -30.15
CA LEU A 334 3.24 8.88 -29.36
C LEU A 334 2.72 10.07 -28.54
N THR A 335 1.70 10.79 -29.03
CA THR A 335 1.07 11.91 -28.32
C THR A 335 0.25 11.50 -27.11
N SER A 336 -0.05 10.21 -26.95
CA SER A 336 -0.79 9.67 -25.81
C SER A 336 0.13 9.35 -24.63
N TYR A 337 1.41 9.05 -24.86
CA TYR A 337 2.38 8.81 -23.79
C TYR A 337 2.56 10.06 -22.93
N ASP A 338 2.38 9.95 -21.61
CA ASP A 338 2.28 11.10 -20.70
C ASP A 338 3.54 11.98 -20.78
N ARG A 339 4.73 11.37 -20.80
CA ARG A 339 5.98 12.13 -20.89
C ARG A 339 6.18 12.78 -22.25
N ILE A 340 5.87 12.07 -23.34
CA ILE A 340 6.01 12.59 -24.70
C ILE A 340 5.05 13.78 -24.89
N ARG A 341 3.81 13.62 -24.43
CA ARG A 341 2.80 14.67 -24.41
C ARG A 341 3.28 15.88 -23.61
N SER A 342 3.75 15.66 -22.38
CA SER A 342 4.27 16.71 -21.50
C SER A 342 5.45 17.48 -22.12
N GLU A 343 6.31 16.82 -22.90
CA GLU A 343 7.41 17.48 -23.62
C GLU A 343 6.92 18.35 -24.77
N LEU A 344 6.02 17.83 -25.60
CA LEU A 344 5.41 18.59 -26.71
C LEU A 344 4.62 19.81 -26.19
N GLU A 345 3.84 19.60 -25.14
CA GLU A 345 3.12 20.65 -24.41
C GLU A 345 4.08 21.69 -23.81
N SER A 346 5.26 21.27 -23.40
CA SER A 346 6.31 22.17 -22.91
C SER A 346 7.17 22.76 -24.05
N TYR A 347 6.76 22.75 -25.32
CA TYR A 347 7.54 23.18 -26.48
C TYR A 347 8.93 22.52 -26.59
N ARG A 348 9.06 21.28 -26.13
CA ARG A 348 10.29 20.49 -26.22
C ARG A 348 10.10 19.38 -27.26
N SER A 349 11.17 19.13 -28.00
CA SER A 349 11.22 18.03 -28.97
C SER A 349 11.56 16.74 -28.23
N PRO A 350 10.68 15.72 -28.23
CA PRO A 350 10.95 14.49 -27.50
C PRO A 350 12.17 13.76 -28.04
N ALA A 351 12.97 13.22 -27.12
CA ALA A 351 14.22 12.54 -27.43
C ALA A 351 14.14 11.05 -27.11
N PHE A 352 14.51 10.23 -28.09
CA PHE A 352 14.48 8.77 -28.03
C PHE A 352 15.85 8.17 -28.33
N ILE A 353 16.07 6.98 -27.82
CA ILE A 353 17.19 6.11 -28.13
C ILE A 353 16.61 4.88 -28.80
N ILE A 354 17.13 4.52 -29.98
CA ILE A 354 16.81 3.24 -30.58
C ILE A 354 17.71 2.18 -29.95
N CYS A 355 17.10 1.13 -29.41
CA CYS A 355 17.78 0.08 -28.66
C CYS A 355 17.54 -1.27 -29.33
N ARG A 356 18.54 -2.14 -29.29
CA ARG A 356 18.44 -3.51 -29.80
C ARG A 356 17.62 -4.35 -28.85
N GLU A 357 16.55 -4.97 -29.35
CA GLU A 357 15.66 -5.76 -28.52
C GLU A 357 16.41 -6.94 -27.88
N SER A 358 17.31 -7.60 -28.62
CA SER A 358 18.09 -8.72 -28.12
C SER A 358 19.00 -8.39 -26.92
N LEU A 359 19.42 -7.12 -26.79
CA LEU A 359 20.26 -6.66 -25.67
C LEU A 359 19.43 -6.21 -24.48
N VAL A 360 18.29 -5.56 -24.73
CA VAL A 360 17.38 -5.12 -23.67
C VAL A 360 16.74 -6.34 -22.98
N MET A 361 16.28 -7.33 -23.75
CA MET A 361 15.58 -8.49 -23.20
C MET A 361 16.46 -9.40 -22.32
N LYS A 362 17.79 -9.33 -22.45
CA LYS A 362 18.71 -10.05 -21.53
C LYS A 362 18.61 -9.58 -20.08
N GLN A 363 18.12 -8.36 -19.84
CA GLN A 363 17.94 -7.80 -18.49
C GLN A 363 16.65 -8.29 -17.83
N TYR A 364 15.72 -8.84 -18.61
CA TYR A 364 14.38 -9.25 -18.18
C TYR A 364 14.18 -10.74 -18.47
N ALA A 365 15.11 -11.55 -17.96
CA ALA A 365 15.02 -13.01 -18.05
C ALA A 365 13.85 -13.53 -17.19
N PRO A 366 13.28 -14.71 -17.52
CA PRO A 366 12.21 -15.31 -16.74
C PRO A 366 12.57 -15.38 -15.25
N PRO A 367 11.67 -14.95 -14.35
CA PRO A 367 11.94 -14.94 -12.93
C PRO A 367 12.11 -16.37 -12.39
N LYS A 368 12.96 -16.52 -11.38
CA LYS A 368 13.18 -17.82 -10.72
C LYS A 368 11.88 -18.35 -10.08
N PRO A 369 11.73 -19.68 -9.97
CA PRO A 369 10.61 -20.28 -9.24
C PRO A 369 10.53 -19.77 -7.80
N LEU A 370 9.30 -19.55 -7.33
CA LEU A 370 9.03 -19.13 -5.97
C LEU A 370 9.34 -20.25 -4.97
N TYR A 371 9.97 -19.89 -3.86
CA TYR A 371 10.20 -20.80 -2.74
C TYR A 371 9.00 -20.79 -1.79
N GLU A 372 8.44 -21.95 -1.52
CA GLU A 372 7.34 -22.08 -0.58
C GLU A 372 7.79 -21.80 0.86
N PRO A 373 7.17 -20.84 1.56
CA PRO A 373 7.51 -20.54 2.95
C PRO A 373 7.14 -21.66 3.90
N HIS A 374 7.86 -21.75 5.02
CA HIS A 374 7.60 -22.75 6.05
C HIS A 374 6.16 -22.71 6.60
N TYR A 375 5.63 -21.53 6.91
CA TYR A 375 4.31 -21.39 7.52
C TYR A 375 3.18 -21.94 6.63
N VAL A 376 3.38 -21.97 5.31
CA VAL A 376 2.41 -22.51 4.35
C VAL A 376 2.34 -24.02 4.49
N ARG A 377 3.50 -24.71 4.51
CA ARG A 377 3.55 -26.17 4.72
C ARG A 377 2.90 -26.58 6.03
N VAL A 378 3.14 -25.82 7.11
CA VAL A 378 2.49 -26.05 8.40
C VAL A 378 0.97 -25.89 8.30
N HIS A 379 0.52 -24.82 7.64
CA HIS A 379 -0.89 -24.54 7.46
C HIS A 379 -1.60 -25.62 6.62
N GLU A 380 -1.01 -26.03 5.49
CA GLU A 380 -1.54 -27.10 4.63
C GLU A 380 -1.62 -28.44 5.36
N ARG A 381 -0.60 -28.77 6.16
CA ARG A 381 -0.61 -29.98 7.00
C ARG A 381 -1.72 -29.93 8.04
N LYS A 382 -1.94 -28.78 8.67
CA LYS A 382 -3.04 -28.57 9.62
C LYS A 382 -4.40 -28.78 8.95
N LEU A 383 -4.60 -28.23 7.76
CA LEU A 383 -5.83 -28.44 6.98
C LEU A 383 -6.04 -29.91 6.59
N ALA A 384 -4.97 -30.61 6.19
CA ALA A 384 -5.05 -32.04 5.85
C ALA A 384 -5.46 -32.90 7.07
N LEU A 385 -4.91 -32.60 8.26
CA LEU A 385 -5.29 -33.26 9.51
C LEU A 385 -6.75 -33.00 9.88
N ASP A 386 -7.24 -31.77 9.68
CA ASP A 386 -8.65 -31.43 9.94
C ASP A 386 -9.58 -32.25 9.04
N VAL A 387 -9.28 -32.41 7.75
CA VAL A 387 -10.09 -33.21 6.80
C VAL A 387 -10.11 -34.70 7.18
N LEU A 388 -8.99 -35.25 7.64
CA LEU A 388 -8.90 -36.65 8.08
C LEU A 388 -9.70 -36.90 9.36
N SER A 389 -9.77 -35.92 10.27
CA SER A 389 -10.55 -36.02 11.52
C SER A 389 -12.08 -36.08 11.29
N VAL A 390 -12.57 -35.57 10.15
CA VAL A 390 -13.99 -35.65 9.73
C VAL A 390 -14.37 -37.06 9.28
N SER A 391 -13.41 -37.86 8.85
CA SER A 391 -13.65 -39.19 8.27
C SER A 391 -13.74 -40.32 9.31
N ILE A 392 -13.45 -40.03 10.59
CA ILE A 392 -13.46 -41.01 11.69
C ILE A 392 -14.54 -40.63 12.72
N GLY A 393 -15.80 -40.58 12.30
CA GLY A 393 -16.95 -40.57 13.20
C GLY A 393 -17.34 -42.00 13.59
N ASN A 394 -17.04 -42.42 14.82
CA ASN A 394 -17.30 -43.78 15.31
C ASN A 394 -18.80 -43.92 15.75
N PRO A 395 -19.57 -44.95 15.32
CA PRO A 395 -21.03 -45.01 15.56
C PRO A 395 -21.49 -45.48 16.95
N ALA A 396 -20.61 -45.53 17.95
CA ALA A 396 -20.84 -46.41 19.11
C ALA A 396 -21.37 -45.77 20.41
N ASP A 397 -21.32 -44.45 20.62
CA ASP A 397 -21.54 -43.90 21.96
C ASP A 397 -22.69 -42.88 22.04
N ALA A 398 -23.87 -43.39 22.40
CA ALA A 398 -25.02 -42.61 22.87
C ALA A 398 -25.16 -42.70 24.40
N GLU A 399 -24.97 -41.55 25.07
CA GLU A 399 -25.42 -41.10 26.41
C GLU A 399 -24.87 -41.74 27.73
N PRO A 400 -25.01 -41.09 28.92
CA PRO A 400 -25.34 -39.68 29.26
C PRO A 400 -24.34 -38.98 30.23
N ARG A 401 -24.47 -37.66 30.32
CA ARG A 401 -23.71 -36.64 31.11
C ARG A 401 -23.43 -36.96 32.60
N ALA A 402 -22.29 -36.49 33.14
CA ALA A 402 -22.21 -35.28 34.01
C ALA A 402 -20.85 -35.06 34.74
N LYS A 403 -20.58 -33.77 35.00
CA LYS A 403 -19.75 -33.10 36.04
C LYS A 403 -18.36 -32.53 35.67
N ASN A 404 -18.38 -31.20 35.54
CA ASN A 404 -17.39 -30.15 35.85
C ASN A 404 -15.96 -30.57 36.25
N GLU A 405 -14.97 -29.93 35.61
CA GLU A 405 -14.10 -28.93 36.27
C GLU A 405 -13.24 -28.15 35.24
N ASP A 406 -13.40 -26.83 35.31
CA ASP A 406 -12.48 -25.72 35.01
C ASP A 406 -11.20 -25.92 34.18
N LYS A 407 -11.20 -25.28 33.00
CA LYS A 407 -10.19 -24.34 32.47
C LYS A 407 -10.64 -23.88 31.08
N VAL A 408 -11.06 -22.63 30.93
CA VAL A 408 -11.19 -22.01 29.59
C VAL A 408 -9.77 -21.67 29.13
N LEU A 409 -9.11 -22.69 28.59
CA LEU A 409 -7.90 -22.57 27.79
C LEU A 409 -8.37 -22.44 26.34
N THR A 410 -7.93 -21.37 25.68
CA THR A 410 -7.80 -21.35 24.22
C THR A 410 -7.01 -22.58 23.78
N ASP A 411 -7.33 -23.08 22.58
CA ASP A 411 -6.62 -24.11 21.81
C ASP A 411 -7.20 -25.55 21.77
N PHE A 412 -7.62 -25.90 20.53
CA PHE A 412 -7.80 -27.22 19.90
C PHE A 412 -8.77 -28.25 20.52
N ARG A 413 -9.97 -28.35 19.90
CA ARG A 413 -10.68 -29.63 19.69
C ARG A 413 -11.03 -29.79 18.20
N PRO A 414 -11.05 -31.03 17.66
CA PRO A 414 -11.20 -31.29 16.23
C PRO A 414 -12.50 -30.70 15.65
N THR A 415 -12.39 -30.11 14.48
CA THR A 415 -13.43 -29.36 13.73
C THR A 415 -14.57 -30.25 13.20
N ALA A 416 -14.50 -31.56 13.42
CA ALA A 416 -15.38 -32.56 12.83
C ALA A 416 -16.61 -32.97 13.65
N SER A 417 -16.66 -32.69 14.96
CA SER A 417 -17.58 -33.39 15.87
C SER A 417 -18.74 -32.55 16.43
N LEU A 418 -19.01 -31.34 15.91
CA LEU A 418 -20.07 -30.47 16.41
C LEU A 418 -21.11 -30.19 15.32
N GLN A 419 -22.39 -30.41 15.64
CA GLN A 419 -23.51 -30.00 14.78
C GLN A 419 -23.50 -28.47 14.61
N HIS A 420 -23.43 -28.01 13.36
CA HIS A 420 -23.56 -26.60 13.03
C HIS A 420 -25.05 -26.22 12.98
N ILE A 421 -25.39 -25.10 13.61
CA ILE A 421 -26.74 -24.53 13.60
C ILE A 421 -26.69 -23.28 12.70
N SER A 422 -27.59 -23.13 11.74
CA SER A 422 -27.66 -21.87 10.99
C SER A 422 -28.20 -20.78 11.91
N LEU A 423 -27.67 -19.56 11.80
CA LEU A 423 -28.23 -18.40 12.49
C LEU A 423 -29.73 -18.25 12.23
N TRP A 424 -30.20 -18.58 11.02
CA TRP A 424 -31.61 -18.52 10.65
C TRP A 424 -32.50 -19.58 11.29
N ASP A 425 -31.92 -20.60 11.91
CA ASP A 425 -32.65 -21.60 12.68
C ASP A 425 -32.88 -21.15 14.14
N LEU A 426 -32.21 -20.09 14.59
CA LEU A 426 -32.35 -19.58 15.95
C LEU A 426 -33.59 -18.70 16.10
N ASP A 427 -34.53 -19.14 16.93
CA ASP A 427 -35.70 -18.36 17.31
C ASP A 427 -35.49 -17.63 18.65
N ALA A 428 -34.60 -16.64 18.64
CA ALA A 428 -34.27 -15.85 19.82
C ALA A 428 -33.81 -14.43 19.44
N ASN A 429 -33.85 -13.51 20.40
CA ASN A 429 -33.16 -12.23 20.31
C ASN A 429 -31.70 -12.35 20.79
N LEU A 430 -30.84 -11.43 20.36
CA LEU A 430 -29.48 -11.32 20.86
C LEU A 430 -29.50 -11.04 22.37
N MET A 431 -28.70 -11.80 23.11
CA MET A 431 -28.59 -11.66 24.57
C MET A 431 -27.13 -11.51 24.98
N ILE A 432 -26.84 -10.47 25.75
CA ILE A 432 -25.50 -10.19 26.29
C ILE A 432 -25.61 -9.86 27.77
N ARG A 433 -24.69 -10.34 28.61
CA ARG A 433 -24.56 -9.88 30.01
C ARG A 433 -23.19 -9.30 30.31
N PRO A 434 -23.10 -8.16 31.01
CA PRO A 434 -21.85 -7.73 31.62
C PRO A 434 -21.49 -8.65 32.80
N ILE A 435 -20.21 -8.96 32.95
CA ILE A 435 -19.70 -9.76 34.08
C ILE A 435 -18.94 -8.86 35.06
N SER A 436 -17.87 -8.22 34.60
CA SER A 436 -17.00 -7.41 35.45
C SER A 436 -16.16 -6.43 34.64
N ILE A 437 -15.61 -5.42 35.32
CA ILE A 437 -14.54 -4.56 34.80
C ILE A 437 -13.30 -4.75 35.68
N SER A 438 -12.12 -4.81 35.06
CA SER A 438 -10.85 -4.87 35.80
C SER A 438 -9.94 -3.71 35.38
N GLY A 439 -8.98 -3.34 36.23
CA GLY A 439 -8.03 -2.25 35.97
C GLY A 439 -8.59 -0.81 36.05
N PHE A 440 -9.85 -0.65 36.47
CA PHE A 440 -10.46 0.65 36.71
C PHE A 440 -10.05 1.20 38.08
N THR A 441 -9.38 2.37 38.12
CA THR A 441 -8.96 2.99 39.37
C THR A 441 -9.88 4.17 39.70
N TYR A 442 -10.62 4.08 40.82
CA TYR A 442 -11.45 5.19 41.29
C TYR A 442 -10.57 6.37 41.75
N PRO A 443 -10.99 7.64 41.54
CA PRO A 443 -10.26 8.81 42.04
C PRO A 443 -10.03 8.72 43.57
N LYS A 444 -8.78 8.89 44.00
CA LYS A 444 -8.28 8.66 45.39
C LYS A 444 -8.85 9.58 46.48
N GLU A 445 -9.85 10.41 46.21
CA GLU A 445 -10.49 11.21 47.26
C GLU A 445 -11.42 10.29 48.08
N LYS A 446 -10.94 9.83 49.25
CA LYS A 446 -11.65 8.92 50.19
C LYS A 446 -13.07 9.36 50.58
N GLU A 447 -13.46 10.61 50.32
CA GLU A 447 -14.82 11.14 50.59
C GLU A 447 -15.78 11.05 49.38
N LYS A 448 -15.31 10.56 48.21
CA LYS A 448 -16.11 10.48 46.97
C LYS A 448 -16.30 9.08 46.39
N GLU A 449 -15.67 8.03 46.93
CA GLU A 449 -15.81 6.65 46.40
C GLU A 449 -17.27 6.18 46.32
N ASP A 450 -18.09 6.52 47.33
CA ASP A 450 -19.53 6.17 47.37
C ASP A 450 -20.42 6.95 46.39
N LYS A 451 -19.87 8.00 45.76
CA LYS A 451 -20.59 8.90 44.85
C LYS A 451 -20.31 8.61 43.38
N ILE A 452 -19.31 7.78 43.07
CA ILE A 452 -18.88 7.49 41.69
C ILE A 452 -19.49 6.18 41.24
N TYR A 453 -20.06 6.16 40.02
CA TYR A 453 -20.57 4.96 39.38
C TYR A 453 -19.87 4.68 38.05
N ALA A 454 -19.93 3.42 37.62
CA ALA A 454 -19.61 2.99 36.28
C ALA A 454 -20.85 2.37 35.61
N ARG A 455 -20.99 2.52 34.30
CA ARG A 455 -21.97 1.78 33.48
C ARG A 455 -21.35 1.40 32.14
N ILE A 456 -21.84 0.32 31.55
CA ILE A 456 -21.52 -0.07 30.18
C ILE A 456 -22.70 0.23 29.27
N GLU A 457 -22.40 0.69 28.06
CA GLU A 457 -23.33 0.74 26.94
C GLU A 457 -22.89 -0.28 25.88
N PHE A 458 -23.78 -1.23 25.59
CA PHE A 458 -23.62 -2.17 24.49
C PHE A 458 -24.44 -1.65 23.31
N SER A 459 -23.82 -1.52 22.14
CA SER A 459 -24.50 -1.11 20.90
C SER A 459 -24.07 -2.01 19.75
N VAL A 460 -25.04 -2.59 19.05
CA VAL A 460 -24.81 -3.35 17.81
C VAL A 460 -24.99 -2.42 16.62
N TYR A 461 -24.03 -2.41 15.70
CA TYR A 461 -24.05 -1.52 14.54
C TYR A 461 -23.53 -2.20 13.27
N VAL A 462 -23.90 -1.64 12.12
CA VAL A 462 -23.34 -1.96 10.80
C VAL A 462 -22.89 -0.66 10.16
N GLY A 463 -21.61 -0.55 9.81
CA GLY A 463 -21.03 0.70 9.34
C GLY A 463 -21.17 1.80 10.40
N THR A 464 -22.01 2.80 10.14
CA THR A 464 -22.34 3.85 11.12
C THR A 464 -23.75 3.73 11.74
N LEU A 465 -24.53 2.72 11.35
CA LEU A 465 -25.93 2.55 11.73
C LEU A 465 -26.08 1.72 12.99
N VAL A 466 -26.75 2.25 14.01
CA VAL A 466 -27.08 1.50 15.23
C VAL A 466 -28.33 0.64 14.97
N LEU A 467 -28.15 -0.69 15.06
CA LEU A 467 -29.23 -1.67 14.94
C LEU A 467 -30.00 -1.79 16.27
N ALA A 468 -29.27 -2.05 17.36
CA ALA A 468 -29.83 -2.18 18.70
C ALA A 468 -28.84 -1.68 19.77
N SER A 469 -29.34 -1.16 20.89
CA SER A 469 -28.50 -0.75 22.01
C SER A 469 -29.14 -1.07 23.37
N LYS A 470 -28.30 -1.33 24.37
CA LYS A 470 -28.69 -1.54 25.77
C LYS A 470 -27.66 -0.94 26.71
N SER A 471 -28.15 -0.15 27.66
CA SER A 471 -27.34 0.37 28.77
C SER A 471 -27.52 -0.49 30.02
N THR A 472 -26.40 -0.82 30.68
CA THR A 472 -26.41 -1.55 31.94
C THR A 472 -26.87 -0.66 33.11
N SER A 473 -27.22 -1.29 34.24
CA SER A 473 -27.41 -0.56 35.50
C SER A 473 -26.12 0.09 35.97
N LYS A 474 -26.23 1.22 36.67
CA LYS A 474 -25.08 1.92 37.29
C LYS A 474 -24.55 1.10 38.48
N ILE A 475 -23.26 0.80 38.50
CA ILE A 475 -22.58 0.08 39.59
C ILE A 475 -21.60 1.00 40.34
N LYS A 476 -21.42 0.79 41.64
CA LYS A 476 -20.43 1.51 42.47
C LYS A 476 -19.08 0.80 42.47
N ALA A 477 -18.06 1.43 43.07
CA ALA A 477 -16.78 0.80 43.35
C ALA A 477 -16.96 -0.57 44.03
N ASN A 478 -16.28 -1.60 43.51
CA ASN A 478 -16.29 -2.99 43.98
C ASN A 478 -17.64 -3.73 43.88
N SER A 479 -18.59 -3.24 43.07
CA SER A 479 -19.85 -3.95 42.79
C SER A 479 -19.81 -4.62 41.41
N THR A 480 -20.41 -5.80 41.27
CA THR A 480 -20.62 -6.46 39.97
C THR A 480 -22.03 -6.19 39.44
N TRP A 481 -22.24 -6.33 38.13
CA TRP A 481 -23.59 -6.29 37.57
C TRP A 481 -24.39 -7.51 38.00
N LYS A 482 -25.72 -7.38 38.00
CA LYS A 482 -26.62 -8.51 38.20
C LYS A 482 -26.36 -9.57 37.11
N ASN A 483 -26.46 -10.84 37.49
CA ASN A 483 -26.15 -11.97 36.60
C ASN A 483 -27.26 -12.26 35.55
N GLU A 484 -27.99 -11.23 35.13
CA GLU A 484 -29.12 -11.30 34.20
C GLU A 484 -28.66 -11.00 32.77
N MET A 485 -29.25 -11.70 31.79
CA MET A 485 -29.01 -11.44 30.36
C MET A 485 -29.83 -10.23 29.90
N TYR A 486 -29.17 -9.27 29.26
CA TYR A 486 -29.86 -8.16 28.60
C TYR A 486 -30.31 -8.61 27.21
N ILE A 487 -31.63 -8.56 26.97
CA ILE A 487 -32.25 -8.91 25.68
C ILE A 487 -32.25 -7.68 24.79
N PHE A 488 -31.59 -7.76 23.64
CA PHE A 488 -31.54 -6.70 22.63
C PHE A 488 -32.78 -6.75 21.74
N ASP A 489 -33.16 -5.60 21.20
CA ASP A 489 -34.18 -5.51 20.15
C ASP A 489 -33.53 -5.82 18.78
N LEU A 490 -32.97 -7.02 18.67
CA LEU A 490 -32.33 -7.56 17.48
C LEU A 490 -32.58 -9.06 17.44
N TYR A 491 -33.45 -9.48 16.52
CA TYR A 491 -33.75 -10.88 16.31
C TYR A 491 -32.59 -11.58 15.63
N MET A 492 -32.19 -12.76 16.12
CA MET A 492 -30.98 -13.42 15.63
C MET A 492 -31.04 -13.73 14.15
N LYS A 493 -32.23 -14.06 13.60
CA LYS A 493 -32.38 -14.33 12.17
C LYS A 493 -32.15 -13.10 11.28
N ASP A 494 -32.36 -11.90 11.83
CA ASP A 494 -32.22 -10.62 11.14
C ASP A 494 -30.86 -9.96 11.38
N MET A 495 -29.98 -10.58 12.16
CA MET A 495 -28.63 -10.07 12.38
C MET A 495 -27.77 -10.22 11.12
N PRO A 496 -27.24 -9.12 10.55
CA PRO A 496 -26.42 -9.19 9.34
C PRO A 496 -24.99 -9.71 9.63
N PRO A 497 -24.29 -10.29 8.63
CA PRO A 497 -22.90 -10.78 8.76
C PRO A 497 -21.89 -9.74 9.24
N SER A 498 -22.15 -8.48 8.92
CA SER A 498 -21.32 -7.32 9.23
C SER A 498 -21.64 -6.67 10.58
N ALA A 499 -22.47 -7.29 11.42
CA ALA A 499 -22.83 -6.75 12.72
C ALA A 499 -21.63 -6.68 13.68
N LEU A 500 -21.36 -5.48 14.19
CA LEU A 500 -20.30 -5.17 15.14
C LEU A 500 -20.91 -4.80 16.51
N LEU A 501 -20.33 -5.33 17.58
CA LEU A 501 -20.67 -4.97 18.96
C LEU A 501 -19.69 -3.90 19.46
N SER A 502 -20.21 -2.70 19.73
CA SER A 502 -19.53 -1.63 20.46
C SER A 502 -19.83 -1.74 21.95
N ILE A 503 -18.79 -1.66 22.76
CA ILE A 503 -18.86 -1.67 24.22
C ILE A 503 -18.19 -0.40 24.71
N ARG A 504 -18.97 0.48 25.34
CA ARG A 504 -18.47 1.74 25.90
C ARG A 504 -18.61 1.76 27.40
N LEU A 505 -17.53 2.11 28.08
CA LEU A 505 -17.49 2.26 29.53
C LEU A 505 -17.62 3.73 29.89
N PHE A 506 -18.61 4.05 30.70
CA PHE A 506 -18.85 5.39 31.23
C PHE A 506 -18.67 5.41 32.74
N HIS A 507 -18.23 6.56 33.26
CA HIS A 507 -18.19 6.82 34.69
C HIS A 507 -18.71 8.23 35.01
N GLY A 508 -19.28 8.40 36.21
CA GLY A 508 -19.83 9.69 36.62
C GLY A 508 -20.13 9.76 38.11
N GLU A 509 -20.59 10.92 38.57
CA GLU A 509 -21.07 11.11 39.94
C GLU A 509 -22.59 10.92 40.01
N LEU A 510 -23.12 10.16 40.98
CA LEU A 510 -24.55 9.82 41.10
C LEU A 510 -25.49 11.05 41.15
N PHE A 511 -24.99 12.18 41.68
CA PHE A 511 -25.76 13.41 41.91
C PHE A 511 -25.37 14.59 41.01
N LYS A 512 -24.44 14.40 40.07
CA LYS A 512 -24.09 15.41 39.07
C LYS A 512 -24.25 14.82 37.67
N ASN A 513 -24.82 15.59 36.75
CA ASN A 513 -24.95 15.17 35.36
C ASN A 513 -23.62 15.38 34.60
N ASN A 514 -22.57 14.67 35.02
CA ASN A 514 -21.19 14.80 34.52
C ASN A 514 -20.60 13.42 34.19
N GLU A 515 -21.32 12.65 33.37
CA GLU A 515 -20.88 11.36 32.87
C GLU A 515 -19.81 11.54 31.79
N LYS A 516 -18.73 10.78 31.89
CA LYS A 516 -17.61 10.79 30.95
C LYS A 516 -17.32 9.38 30.47
N GLU A 517 -16.99 9.26 29.18
CA GLU A 517 -16.48 8.01 28.62
C GLU A 517 -15.08 7.74 29.19
N PHE A 518 -14.84 6.51 29.65
CA PHE A 518 -13.57 6.04 30.20
C PHE A 518 -12.79 5.20 29.21
N GLY A 519 -13.50 4.49 28.32
CA GLY A 519 -12.89 3.70 27.26
C GLY A 519 -13.92 2.92 26.47
N TRP A 520 -13.51 2.37 25.34
CA TRP A 520 -14.39 1.66 24.42
C TRP A 520 -13.67 0.50 23.72
N VAL A 521 -14.44 -0.45 23.19
CA VAL A 521 -13.95 -1.51 22.31
C VAL A 521 -15.04 -1.90 21.31
N ASN A 522 -14.63 -2.16 20.06
CA ASN A 522 -15.52 -2.62 19.00
C ASN A 522 -15.06 -4.01 18.55
N ILE A 523 -15.97 -4.98 18.52
CA ILE A 523 -15.67 -6.35 18.08
C ILE A 523 -16.72 -6.86 17.09
N PRO A 524 -16.35 -7.63 16.07
CA PRO A 524 -17.33 -8.33 15.24
C PRO A 524 -18.10 -9.38 16.06
N LEU A 525 -19.42 -9.45 15.89
CA LEU A 525 -20.25 -10.47 16.55
C LEU A 525 -19.97 -11.88 16.01
N THR A 526 -19.46 -11.98 14.80
CA THR A 526 -18.99 -13.21 14.19
C THR A 526 -17.46 -13.31 14.26
N ASP A 527 -16.90 -14.51 14.18
CA ASP A 527 -15.48 -14.72 13.92
C ASP A 527 -15.20 -14.77 12.41
N TRP A 528 -13.94 -15.04 12.03
CA TRP A 528 -13.52 -15.10 10.63
C TRP A 528 -14.08 -16.31 9.86
N ARG A 529 -14.63 -17.32 10.55
CA ARG A 529 -15.28 -18.50 9.95
C ARG A 529 -16.76 -18.25 9.67
N ASP A 530 -17.23 -17.03 9.94
CA ASP A 530 -18.63 -16.66 9.98
C ASP A 530 -19.40 -17.40 11.08
N GLU A 531 -18.75 -17.76 12.19
CA GLU A 531 -19.41 -18.32 13.36
C GLU A 531 -19.72 -17.23 14.39
N LEU A 532 -20.90 -17.27 15.01
CA LEU A 532 -21.28 -16.36 16.08
C LEU A 532 -20.37 -16.58 17.29
N ARG A 533 -19.81 -15.48 17.81
CA ARG A 533 -19.08 -15.47 19.08
C ARG A 533 -20.05 -15.74 20.22
N GLN A 534 -19.82 -16.85 20.94
CA GLN A 534 -20.65 -17.30 22.06
C GLN A 534 -19.77 -17.57 23.29
N GLY A 535 -20.32 -17.34 24.48
CA GLY A 535 -19.60 -17.55 25.74
C GLY A 535 -18.99 -16.26 26.30
N GLN A 536 -18.01 -16.43 27.21
CA GLN A 536 -17.41 -15.32 27.96
C GLN A 536 -16.20 -14.74 27.22
N PHE A 537 -16.12 -13.42 27.18
CA PHE A 537 -15.03 -12.67 26.58
C PHE A 537 -14.52 -11.60 27.55
N GLU A 538 -13.23 -11.29 27.47
CA GLU A 538 -12.59 -10.20 28.19
C GLU A 538 -11.75 -9.43 27.19
N PHE A 539 -12.02 -8.13 27.03
CA PHE A 539 -11.32 -7.28 26.08
C PHE A 539 -10.77 -6.03 26.75
N SER A 540 -9.57 -5.62 26.35
CA SER A 540 -8.94 -4.38 26.80
C SER A 540 -9.49 -3.18 26.03
N THR A 541 -9.94 -2.13 26.74
CA THR A 541 -10.54 -0.96 26.12
C THR A 541 -9.51 0.05 25.62
N TRP A 542 -9.83 0.72 24.52
CA TRP A 542 -9.15 1.93 24.05
C TRP A 542 -9.49 3.11 24.95
N ALA A 543 -8.60 4.10 25.02
CA ALA A 543 -8.90 5.37 25.69
C ALA A 543 -10.04 6.12 24.98
N PRO A 544 -10.75 7.03 25.69
CA PRO A 544 -11.76 7.88 25.08
C PRO A 544 -11.15 8.73 23.97
N GLU A 545 -11.78 8.76 22.81
CA GLU A 545 -11.32 9.61 21.71
C GLU A 545 -11.71 11.08 21.96
N PRO A 546 -10.86 12.05 21.57
CA PRO A 546 -11.20 13.47 21.64
C PRO A 546 -12.27 13.89 20.61
N SER A 547 -12.52 13.07 19.58
CA SER A 547 -13.61 13.21 18.60
C SER A 547 -14.50 11.97 18.64
N SER A 548 -15.76 12.10 18.21
CA SER A 548 -16.75 11.00 18.22
C SER A 548 -16.50 9.93 17.13
N ASP A 549 -15.25 9.60 16.80
CA ASP A 549 -14.88 8.93 15.54
C ASP A 549 -14.80 7.39 15.64
N ARG A 550 -16.00 6.79 15.70
CA ARG A 550 -16.36 5.36 15.79
C ARG A 550 -15.74 4.44 14.72
N SER A 551 -14.42 4.29 14.62
CA SER A 551 -13.79 3.68 13.44
C SER A 551 -12.88 2.47 13.67
N ARG A 552 -12.19 2.35 14.81
CA ARG A 552 -11.29 1.19 15.00
C ARG A 552 -12.08 -0.05 15.40
N ILE A 553 -11.72 -1.18 14.80
CA ILE A 553 -12.28 -2.49 15.09
C ILE A 553 -11.15 -3.32 15.72
N GLY A 554 -11.42 -3.97 16.84
CA GLY A 554 -10.42 -4.68 17.64
C GLY A 554 -10.17 -4.04 19.00
N GLU A 555 -9.44 -4.75 19.85
CA GLU A 555 -9.08 -4.32 21.21
C GLU A 555 -7.71 -3.64 21.29
N ASN A 556 -7.44 -2.99 22.42
CA ASN A 556 -6.21 -2.22 22.67
C ASN A 556 -4.97 -3.08 23.01
N GLY A 557 -5.11 -4.42 23.10
CA GLY A 557 -3.99 -5.33 23.40
C GLY A 557 -3.24 -5.03 24.72
N GLY A 558 -3.86 -4.25 25.63
CA GLY A 558 -3.37 -3.99 26.99
C GLY A 558 -2.21 -2.99 27.14
N ARG A 559 -1.91 -2.10 26.18
CA ARG A 559 -0.73 -1.21 26.30
C ARG A 559 -0.92 0.29 26.02
N ILE A 560 -1.91 0.74 25.24
CA ILE A 560 -2.02 2.16 24.83
C ILE A 560 -3.38 2.75 25.27
N GLY A 561 -3.47 3.30 26.48
CA GLY A 561 -4.67 4.04 26.91
C GLY A 561 -5.24 3.57 28.25
N SER A 562 -6.56 3.36 28.33
CA SER A 562 -7.22 2.93 29.56
C SER A 562 -6.71 1.55 29.98
N ASN A 563 -6.16 1.41 31.20
CA ASN A 563 -5.78 0.11 31.78
C ASN A 563 -6.98 -0.80 32.10
N VAL A 564 -8.13 -0.58 31.47
CA VAL A 564 -9.39 -1.24 31.80
C VAL A 564 -9.68 -2.35 30.81
N SER A 565 -10.15 -3.47 31.34
CA SER A 565 -10.77 -4.51 30.54
C SER A 565 -12.22 -4.72 30.95
N VAL A 566 -13.04 -5.11 29.98
CA VAL A 566 -14.46 -5.41 30.16
C VAL A 566 -14.66 -6.89 29.90
N LYS A 567 -15.20 -7.59 30.91
CA LYS A 567 -15.63 -8.97 30.81
C LYS A 567 -17.15 -9.05 30.64
N PHE A 568 -17.61 -9.78 29.64
CA PHE A 568 -19.03 -9.98 29.34
C PHE A 568 -19.26 -11.36 28.72
N GLU A 569 -20.53 -11.72 28.52
CA GLU A 569 -20.92 -12.99 27.93
C GLU A 569 -22.02 -12.82 26.89
N ILE A 570 -21.83 -13.48 25.76
CA ILE A 570 -22.85 -13.63 24.70
C ILE A 570 -23.50 -15.01 24.88
N SER A 571 -24.83 -15.08 24.78
CA SER A 571 -25.57 -16.34 24.97
C SER A 571 -25.05 -17.48 24.10
N SER A 572 -24.92 -18.66 24.70
CA SER A 572 -24.60 -19.91 24.00
C SER A 572 -25.88 -20.67 23.63
N TYR A 573 -25.92 -21.22 22.43
CA TYR A 573 -27.08 -21.94 21.88
C TYR A 573 -26.86 -23.45 21.77
N GLY A 574 -25.87 -23.99 22.50
CA GLY A 574 -25.63 -25.45 22.57
C GLY A 574 -24.86 -26.06 21.39
N GLY A 575 -24.52 -25.25 20.37
CA GLY A 575 -23.72 -25.64 19.20
C GLY A 575 -23.01 -24.45 18.56
N ARG A 576 -22.21 -24.69 17.50
CA ARG A 576 -21.59 -23.61 16.71
C ARG A 576 -22.65 -23.02 15.79
N VAL A 577 -22.98 -21.75 15.99
CA VAL A 577 -23.95 -21.01 15.17
C VAL A 577 -23.20 -20.34 14.03
N ARG A 578 -23.59 -20.58 12.78
CA ARG A 578 -22.91 -20.01 11.60
C ARG A 578 -23.83 -19.09 10.81
N MET A 579 -23.28 -18.04 10.21
CA MET A 579 -24.02 -17.22 9.26
C MET A 579 -24.49 -18.07 8.07
N PRO A 580 -25.63 -17.71 7.45
CA PRO A 580 -26.09 -18.35 6.23
C PRO A 580 -25.07 -18.24 5.09
N SER A 581 -25.00 -19.27 4.26
CA SER A 581 -24.18 -19.28 3.05
C SER A 581 -24.83 -18.53 1.89
N GLN A 582 -24.06 -18.18 0.85
CA GLN A 582 -24.59 -17.55 -0.38
C GLN A 582 -25.76 -18.34 -0.97
N GLY A 583 -25.66 -19.67 -1.03
CA GLY A 583 -26.75 -20.51 -1.53
C GLY A 583 -28.04 -20.42 -0.69
N GLN A 584 -27.94 -20.18 0.62
CA GLN A 584 -29.10 -19.95 1.48
C GLN A 584 -29.71 -18.56 1.25
N TYR A 585 -28.89 -17.52 1.04
CA TYR A 585 -29.38 -16.19 0.63
C TYR A 585 -30.16 -16.28 -0.69
N THR A 586 -29.59 -16.91 -1.72
CA THR A 586 -30.25 -17.13 -3.00
C THR A 586 -31.55 -17.92 -2.84
N TYR A 587 -31.52 -19.03 -2.10
CA TYR A 587 -32.72 -19.84 -1.86
C TYR A 587 -33.85 -19.04 -1.21
N LEU A 588 -33.55 -18.22 -0.19
CA LEU A 588 -34.54 -17.36 0.48
C LEU A 588 -35.17 -16.37 -0.51
N VAL A 589 -34.34 -15.73 -1.36
CA VAL A 589 -34.80 -14.75 -2.34
C VAL A 589 -35.64 -15.39 -3.45
N GLU A 590 -35.28 -16.60 -3.90
CA GLU A 590 -35.98 -17.34 -4.97
C GLU A 590 -37.30 -17.99 -4.50
N HIS A 591 -37.31 -18.55 -3.28
CA HIS A 591 -38.43 -19.37 -2.78
C HIS A 591 -39.41 -18.58 -1.89
N ARG A 592 -39.27 -17.25 -1.84
CA ARG A 592 -40.21 -16.37 -1.16
C ARG A 592 -41.62 -16.51 -1.77
N SER A 593 -42.45 -17.31 -1.11
CA SER A 593 -43.84 -17.55 -1.50
C SER A 593 -44.69 -16.43 -0.89
N THR A 594 -45.01 -15.37 -1.66
CA THR A 594 -45.98 -14.26 -1.41
C THR A 594 -45.39 -12.84 -1.49
N TRP A 595 -44.75 -12.48 -2.62
CA TRP A 595 -44.68 -11.07 -3.00
C TRP A 595 -45.57 -10.85 -4.23
N THR A 596 -46.87 -10.62 -3.99
CA THR A 596 -47.66 -9.85 -4.97
C THR A 596 -47.11 -8.43 -4.98
N GLU A 597 -46.17 -8.16 -5.89
CA GLU A 597 -45.57 -6.85 -6.08
C GLU A 597 -46.63 -5.85 -6.57
N ALA A 598 -47.23 -5.09 -5.66
CA ALA A 598 -48.25 -4.09 -6.00
C ALA A 598 -47.69 -2.82 -6.67
N ALA A 599 -46.38 -2.70 -6.85
CA ALA A 599 -45.75 -1.60 -7.60
C ALA A 599 -44.28 -1.95 -7.92
N ASN A 600 -44.02 -2.84 -8.87
CA ASN A 600 -42.66 -3.03 -9.36
C ASN A 600 -42.34 -1.93 -10.36
N ILE A 601 -41.55 -0.95 -9.94
CA ILE A 601 -40.86 -0.06 -10.87
C ILE A 601 -39.87 -0.94 -11.62
N MET A 602 -40.27 -1.40 -12.80
CA MET A 602 -39.40 -2.19 -13.67
C MET A 602 -38.26 -1.27 -14.11
N GLY A 603 -37.05 -1.50 -13.60
CA GLY A 603 -35.86 -0.70 -13.93
C GLY A 603 -35.40 -0.77 -15.39
N ASP A 604 -36.19 -1.39 -16.27
CA ASP A 604 -35.90 -1.57 -17.70
C ASP A 604 -36.39 -0.38 -18.55
N ASP A 605 -37.50 0.28 -18.18
CA ASP A 605 -38.02 1.45 -18.90
C ASP A 605 -37.61 2.76 -18.20
N TYR A 606 -36.49 3.31 -18.64
CA TYR A 606 -35.89 4.53 -18.07
C TYR A 606 -36.82 5.76 -18.18
N GLU A 607 -37.46 5.97 -19.33
CA GLU A 607 -38.30 7.15 -19.57
C GLU A 607 -39.59 7.11 -18.74
N ALA A 608 -40.20 5.92 -18.60
CA ALA A 608 -41.34 5.72 -17.72
C ALA A 608 -40.97 5.96 -16.25
N CYS A 609 -39.80 5.46 -15.81
CA CYS A 609 -39.34 5.62 -14.43
C CYS A 609 -39.09 7.10 -14.06
N ILE A 610 -38.47 7.89 -14.92
CA ILE A 610 -38.20 9.32 -14.62
C ILE A 610 -39.47 10.16 -14.64
N SER A 611 -40.45 9.76 -15.43
CA SER A 611 -41.75 10.43 -15.49
C SER A 611 -42.61 10.16 -14.25
N ASP A 612 -42.31 9.11 -13.49
CA ASP A 612 -43.01 8.78 -12.25
C ASP A 612 -42.75 9.87 -11.17
N PRO A 613 -43.80 10.44 -10.54
CA PRO A 613 -43.64 11.43 -9.47
C PRO A 613 -42.75 10.97 -8.31
N GLY A 614 -42.70 9.66 -8.05
CA GLY A 614 -41.86 9.03 -7.04
C GLY A 614 -40.36 9.13 -7.32
N TYR A 615 -39.94 9.33 -8.58
CA TYR A 615 -38.52 9.55 -8.91
C TYR A 615 -38.02 10.88 -8.37
N LYS A 616 -38.84 11.94 -8.43
CA LYS A 616 -38.50 13.24 -7.83
C LYS A 616 -38.35 13.14 -6.32
N VAL A 617 -39.18 12.32 -5.67
CA VAL A 617 -39.06 12.03 -4.24
C VAL A 617 -37.75 11.28 -3.96
N LEU A 618 -37.40 10.27 -4.76
CA LEU A 618 -36.11 9.58 -4.66
C LEU A 618 -34.94 10.57 -4.71
N GLN A 619 -34.90 11.46 -5.71
CA GLN A 619 -33.84 12.47 -5.84
C GLN A 619 -33.76 13.40 -4.62
N GLN A 620 -34.90 13.85 -4.08
CA GLN A 620 -34.94 14.67 -2.88
C GLN A 620 -34.41 13.94 -1.64
N LEU A 621 -34.72 12.64 -1.50
CA LEU A 621 -34.26 11.82 -0.38
C LEU A 621 -32.77 11.49 -0.47
N VAL A 622 -32.25 11.22 -1.68
CA VAL A 622 -30.81 11.04 -1.91
C VAL A 622 -30.05 12.30 -1.52
N LYS A 623 -30.49 13.47 -1.97
CA LYS A 623 -29.89 14.75 -1.59
C LYS A 623 -29.95 15.00 -0.07
N LYS A 624 -31.10 14.72 0.55
CA LYS A 624 -31.27 14.81 2.01
C LYS A 624 -30.26 13.93 2.75
N HIS A 625 -30.01 12.71 2.24
CA HIS A 625 -29.02 11.79 2.79
C HIS A 625 -27.57 12.31 2.61
N GLU A 626 -27.23 12.82 1.44
CA GLU A 626 -25.90 13.40 1.13
C GLU A 626 -25.57 14.62 2.01
N ASP A 627 -26.58 15.42 2.36
CA ASP A 627 -26.49 16.51 3.33
C ASP A 627 -26.29 16.04 4.78
N GLY A 628 -26.26 14.71 5.02
CA GLY A 628 -26.07 14.10 6.33
C GLY A 628 -27.33 14.05 7.19
N ILE A 629 -28.51 14.30 6.61
CA ILE A 629 -29.78 14.24 7.33
C ILE A 629 -30.31 12.80 7.32
N VAL A 630 -30.60 12.28 8.50
CA VAL A 630 -31.12 10.91 8.67
C VAL A 630 -32.52 10.79 8.05
N LEU A 631 -32.71 9.75 7.23
CA LEU A 631 -33.99 9.41 6.63
C LEU A 631 -34.88 8.65 7.63
N ASN A 632 -36.16 9.00 7.71
CA ASN A 632 -37.12 8.26 8.52
C ASN A 632 -37.52 6.93 7.84
N ASP A 633 -38.26 6.06 8.54
CA ASP A 633 -38.56 4.70 8.05
C ASP A 633 -39.37 4.68 6.74
N GLU A 634 -40.32 5.61 6.55
CA GLU A 634 -41.11 5.70 5.32
C GLU A 634 -40.26 6.22 4.14
N GLU A 635 -39.39 7.19 4.40
CA GLU A 635 -38.42 7.68 3.41
C GLU A 635 -37.45 6.58 2.99
N GLN A 636 -36.93 5.79 3.95
CA GLN A 636 -36.06 4.64 3.63
C GLN A 636 -36.80 3.58 2.80
N LYS A 637 -38.05 3.27 3.13
CA LYS A 637 -38.89 2.33 2.35
C LYS A 637 -39.12 2.83 0.92
N HIS A 638 -39.30 4.14 0.74
CA HIS A 638 -39.41 4.74 -0.59
C HIS A 638 -38.14 4.47 -1.39
N VAL A 639 -36.96 4.82 -0.85
CA VAL A 639 -35.67 4.57 -1.54
C VAL A 639 -35.50 3.08 -1.88
N TRP A 640 -35.84 2.17 -0.97
CA TRP A 640 -35.75 0.72 -1.20
C TRP A 640 -36.70 0.21 -2.30
N THR A 641 -37.87 0.82 -2.48
CA THR A 641 -38.80 0.48 -3.58
C THR A 641 -38.14 0.71 -4.95
N TRP A 642 -37.24 1.70 -5.05
CA TRP A 642 -36.50 2.05 -6.27
C TRP A 642 -35.24 1.21 -6.52
N ARG A 643 -34.89 0.25 -5.65
CA ARG A 643 -33.63 -0.53 -5.74
C ARG A 643 -33.36 -1.18 -7.09
N ARG A 644 -34.40 -1.65 -7.80
CA ARG A 644 -34.27 -2.31 -9.12
C ARG A 644 -33.94 -1.31 -10.23
N TYR A 645 -34.51 -0.10 -10.16
CA TYR A 645 -34.11 1.02 -11.01
C TYR A 645 -32.67 1.43 -10.70
N ILE A 646 -32.34 1.60 -9.41
CA ILE A 646 -31.00 1.99 -8.95
C ILE A 646 -29.94 1.00 -9.47
N GLN A 647 -30.15 -0.31 -9.32
CA GLN A 647 -29.26 -1.36 -9.82
C GLN A 647 -28.90 -1.22 -11.31
N LYS A 648 -29.87 -0.78 -12.13
CA LYS A 648 -29.76 -0.75 -13.59
C LYS A 648 -29.43 0.62 -14.16
N GLN A 649 -29.87 1.72 -13.54
CA GLN A 649 -29.80 3.06 -14.13
C GLN A 649 -28.92 4.02 -13.32
N GLU A 650 -28.83 3.84 -12.00
CA GLU A 650 -28.10 4.75 -11.08
C GLU A 650 -27.21 3.95 -10.09
N PRO A 651 -26.21 3.18 -10.58
CA PRO A 651 -25.48 2.22 -9.75
C PRO A 651 -24.72 2.84 -8.58
N ASP A 652 -24.38 4.14 -8.66
CA ASP A 652 -23.68 4.89 -7.62
C ASP A 652 -24.51 5.06 -6.34
N MET A 653 -25.84 5.02 -6.44
CA MET A 653 -26.74 5.10 -5.29
C MET A 653 -26.71 3.83 -4.41
N LEU A 654 -25.90 2.81 -4.76
CA LEU A 654 -25.56 1.71 -3.86
C LEU A 654 -24.95 2.23 -2.54
N THR A 655 -24.21 3.35 -2.60
CA THR A 655 -23.69 4.04 -1.42
C THR A 655 -24.81 4.40 -0.43
N VAL A 656 -25.92 4.94 -0.93
CA VAL A 656 -27.11 5.29 -0.12
C VAL A 656 -27.81 4.02 0.38
N LEU A 657 -28.02 3.01 -0.47
CA LEU A 657 -28.68 1.76 -0.06
C LEU A 657 -27.92 1.05 1.07
N SER A 658 -26.58 1.09 1.03
CA SER A 658 -25.73 0.52 2.07
C SER A 658 -25.85 1.24 3.43
N GLU A 659 -26.42 2.46 3.46
CA GLU A 659 -26.63 3.27 4.66
C GLU A 659 -28.10 3.29 5.13
N LEU A 660 -28.99 2.48 4.54
CA LEU A 660 -30.38 2.38 5.00
C LEU A 660 -30.52 1.39 6.16
N LYS A 661 -31.00 1.84 7.31
CA LYS A 661 -31.26 0.98 8.48
C LYS A 661 -32.20 -0.18 8.15
N ILE A 662 -33.26 0.07 7.38
CA ILE A 662 -34.25 -0.96 7.03
C ILE A 662 -33.64 -2.16 6.28
N VAL A 663 -32.54 -1.96 5.56
CA VAL A 663 -31.86 -3.02 4.80
C VAL A 663 -31.19 -4.00 5.75
N TRP A 664 -30.57 -3.48 6.82
CA TRP A 664 -29.77 -4.26 7.76
C TRP A 664 -30.55 -4.79 8.96
N THR A 665 -31.81 -4.37 9.15
CA THR A 665 -32.70 -4.90 10.20
C THR A 665 -33.63 -6.00 9.70
N ASP A 666 -33.55 -6.38 8.43
CA ASP A 666 -34.43 -7.38 7.81
C ASP A 666 -33.62 -8.31 6.90
N ARG A 667 -33.61 -9.61 7.24
CA ARG A 667 -32.89 -10.62 6.48
C ARG A 667 -33.31 -10.77 5.04
N GLU A 668 -34.58 -10.52 4.71
CA GLU A 668 -35.04 -10.62 3.33
C GLU A 668 -34.42 -9.51 2.49
N LYS A 669 -34.28 -8.30 3.05
CA LYS A 669 -33.76 -7.14 2.32
C LYS A 669 -32.26 -7.21 2.05
N PHE A 670 -31.43 -7.49 3.06
CA PHE A 670 -29.99 -7.63 2.80
C PHE A 670 -29.66 -8.86 1.96
N SER A 671 -30.44 -9.95 2.06
CA SER A 671 -30.28 -11.12 1.17
C SER A 671 -30.63 -10.76 -0.27
N GLU A 672 -31.72 -10.02 -0.50
CA GLU A 672 -32.07 -9.51 -1.83
C GLU A 672 -30.96 -8.60 -2.37
N LEU A 673 -30.40 -7.71 -1.55
CA LEU A 673 -29.28 -6.86 -1.95
C LEU A 673 -28.06 -7.68 -2.38
N TYR A 674 -27.66 -8.69 -1.59
CA TYR A 674 -26.52 -9.55 -1.94
C TYR A 674 -26.71 -10.29 -3.27
N VAL A 675 -27.90 -10.83 -3.52
CA VAL A 675 -28.22 -11.48 -4.81
C VAL A 675 -28.23 -10.45 -5.94
N MET A 676 -28.72 -9.23 -5.70
CA MET A 676 -28.71 -8.17 -6.70
C MET A 676 -27.28 -7.71 -7.09
N LEU A 677 -26.30 -7.81 -6.20
CA LEU A 677 -24.92 -7.42 -6.51
C LEU A 677 -24.31 -8.26 -7.65
N GLU A 678 -24.76 -9.51 -7.83
CA GLU A 678 -24.29 -10.39 -8.91
C GLU A 678 -24.60 -9.84 -10.32
N THR A 679 -25.66 -9.05 -10.47
CA THR A 679 -26.06 -8.42 -11.74
C THR A 679 -26.07 -6.89 -11.68
N TRP A 680 -25.42 -6.29 -10.68
CA TRP A 680 -25.37 -4.84 -10.50
C TRP A 680 -24.44 -4.18 -11.52
N LYS A 681 -24.90 -3.09 -12.17
CA LYS A 681 -24.03 -2.35 -13.11
C LYS A 681 -22.84 -1.74 -12.36
N PRO A 682 -21.61 -1.71 -12.93
CA PRO A 682 -20.46 -1.19 -12.22
C PRO A 682 -20.68 0.26 -11.73
N PRO A 683 -20.50 0.55 -10.42
CA PRO A 683 -20.55 1.92 -9.90
C PRO A 683 -19.33 2.71 -10.37
N SER A 684 -19.38 4.04 -10.34
CA SER A 684 -18.23 4.89 -10.64
C SER A 684 -17.07 4.65 -9.68
N VAL A 685 -15.85 5.01 -10.10
CA VAL A 685 -14.65 4.98 -9.23
C VAL A 685 -14.89 5.75 -7.91
N ALA A 686 -15.61 6.88 -7.96
CA ALA A 686 -15.96 7.66 -6.77
C ALA A 686 -16.84 6.87 -5.79
N ALA A 687 -17.92 6.27 -6.29
CA ALA A 687 -18.82 5.46 -5.49
C ALA A 687 -18.13 4.20 -4.94
N ALA A 688 -17.33 3.51 -5.77
CA ALA A 688 -16.54 2.36 -5.32
C ALA A 688 -15.59 2.73 -4.18
N LEU A 689 -14.82 3.83 -4.29
CA LEU A 689 -13.94 4.31 -3.22
C LEU A 689 -14.74 4.69 -1.95
N THR A 690 -15.92 5.28 -2.09
CA THR A 690 -16.80 5.59 -0.95
C THR A 690 -17.23 4.32 -0.21
N LEU A 691 -17.56 3.24 -0.93
CA LEU A 691 -17.89 1.94 -0.35
C LEU A 691 -16.71 1.26 0.36
N LEU A 692 -15.47 1.66 0.06
CA LEU A 692 -14.28 1.20 0.79
C LEU A 692 -13.99 2.01 2.06
N GLY A 693 -14.74 3.07 2.32
CA GLY A 693 -14.61 3.91 3.52
C GLY A 693 -15.30 3.34 4.75
N LYS A 694 -15.17 4.05 5.88
CA LYS A 694 -15.71 3.66 7.20
C LYS A 694 -17.23 3.49 7.27
N ARG A 695 -17.99 4.01 6.30
CA ARG A 695 -19.45 3.95 6.30
C ARG A 695 -19.98 2.59 5.85
N CYS A 696 -19.22 1.87 5.04
CA CYS A 696 -19.57 0.53 4.58
C CYS A 696 -18.53 -0.49 5.09
N THR A 697 -18.95 -1.28 6.07
CA THR A 697 -18.15 -2.37 6.66
C THR A 697 -18.60 -3.74 6.16
N ASP A 698 -19.59 -3.78 5.27
CA ASP A 698 -20.12 -5.03 4.74
C ASP A 698 -19.15 -5.67 3.74
N ARG A 699 -18.72 -6.91 4.02
CA ARG A 699 -17.70 -7.59 3.23
C ARG A 699 -18.16 -7.91 1.81
N VAL A 700 -19.45 -8.19 1.60
CA VAL A 700 -19.98 -8.54 0.27
C VAL A 700 -20.00 -7.29 -0.61
N ILE A 701 -20.46 -6.17 -0.07
CA ILE A 701 -20.46 -4.88 -0.78
C ILE A 701 -19.03 -4.42 -1.07
N ARG A 702 -18.11 -4.52 -0.09
CA ARG A 702 -16.70 -4.15 -0.27
C ARG A 702 -16.02 -5.02 -1.33
N LYS A 703 -16.25 -6.33 -1.31
CA LYS A 703 -15.75 -7.25 -2.35
C LYS A 703 -16.22 -6.84 -3.74
N PHE A 704 -17.52 -6.60 -3.90
CA PHE A 704 -18.09 -6.09 -5.15
C PHE A 704 -17.42 -4.77 -5.59
N ALA A 705 -17.26 -3.81 -4.67
CA ALA A 705 -16.61 -2.54 -4.96
C ALA A 705 -15.16 -2.70 -5.41
N VAL A 706 -14.38 -3.59 -4.76
CA VAL A 706 -13.00 -3.90 -5.16
C VAL A 706 -12.94 -4.56 -6.53
N GLU A 707 -13.80 -5.55 -6.80
CA GLU A 707 -13.86 -6.23 -8.10
C GLU A 707 -14.14 -5.23 -9.22
N LYS A 708 -15.14 -4.35 -9.05
CA LYS A 708 -15.48 -3.33 -10.06
C LYS A 708 -14.43 -2.24 -10.19
N LEU A 709 -13.78 -1.85 -9.10
CA LEU A 709 -12.66 -0.91 -9.16
C LEU A 709 -11.47 -1.53 -9.91
N ASN A 710 -11.17 -2.80 -9.67
CA ASN A 710 -10.11 -3.54 -10.35
C ASN A 710 -10.42 -3.68 -11.85
N GLU A 711 -11.67 -3.89 -12.25
CA GLU A 711 -12.06 -3.92 -13.66
C GLU A 711 -11.89 -2.55 -14.36
N GLN A 712 -12.19 -1.46 -13.66
CA GLN A 712 -12.18 -0.09 -14.22
C GLN A 712 -10.79 0.55 -14.29
N LEU A 713 -9.91 0.26 -13.33
CA LEU A 713 -8.60 0.91 -13.25
C LEU A 713 -7.56 0.18 -14.11
N SER A 714 -7.07 0.86 -15.14
CA SER A 714 -5.88 0.41 -15.89
C SER A 714 -4.61 0.54 -15.05
N PRO A 715 -3.52 -0.17 -15.39
CA PRO A 715 -2.22 0.02 -14.73
C PRO A 715 -1.75 1.49 -14.73
N VAL A 716 -2.07 2.22 -15.82
CA VAL A 716 -1.74 3.64 -15.96
C VAL A 716 -2.44 4.48 -14.91
N ASN A 717 -3.73 4.28 -14.65
CA ASN A 717 -4.46 5.15 -13.72
C ASN A 717 -4.43 4.63 -12.28
N PHE A 718 -4.12 3.34 -12.07
CA PHE A 718 -4.11 2.72 -10.75
C PHE A 718 -3.14 3.41 -9.77
N HIS A 719 -1.97 3.87 -10.25
CA HIS A 719 -0.98 4.52 -9.39
C HIS A 719 -1.50 5.80 -8.73
N LEU A 720 -2.44 6.51 -9.37
CA LEU A 720 -3.08 7.72 -8.84
C LEU A 720 -3.91 7.43 -7.59
N PHE A 721 -4.38 6.19 -7.42
CA PHE A 721 -5.25 5.75 -6.35
C PHE A 721 -4.55 4.90 -5.28
N LEU A 722 -3.23 4.71 -5.36
CA LEU A 722 -2.48 3.90 -4.40
C LEU A 722 -2.62 4.40 -2.95
N LEU A 723 -2.36 5.69 -2.70
CA LEU A 723 -2.49 6.22 -1.33
C LEU A 723 -3.92 6.08 -0.76
N PRO A 724 -5.01 6.47 -1.47
CA PRO A 724 -6.36 6.26 -0.92
C PRO A 724 -6.67 4.80 -0.62
N LEU A 725 -6.21 3.88 -1.47
CA LEU A 725 -6.41 2.44 -1.28
C LEU A 725 -5.60 1.88 -0.12
N VAL A 726 -4.38 2.37 0.11
CA VAL A 726 -3.61 2.06 1.33
C VAL A 726 -4.35 2.56 2.57
N GLN A 727 -4.98 3.74 2.52
CA GLN A 727 -5.82 4.21 3.63
C GLN A 727 -7.08 3.35 3.82
N ALA A 728 -7.66 2.82 2.74
CA ALA A 728 -8.82 1.94 2.82
C ALA A 728 -8.56 0.62 3.58
N LEU A 729 -7.31 0.14 3.63
CA LEU A 729 -6.91 -1.02 4.45
C LEU A 729 -7.19 -0.83 5.94
N LYS A 730 -7.22 0.42 6.41
CA LYS A 730 -7.51 0.77 7.81
C LYS A 730 -8.99 0.60 8.17
N TYR A 731 -9.86 0.56 7.17
CA TYR A 731 -11.30 0.37 7.36
C TYR A 731 -11.76 -1.07 7.15
N GLU A 732 -10.82 -2.00 6.92
CA GLU A 732 -11.15 -3.42 6.78
C GLU A 732 -11.55 -4.03 8.13
N PRO A 733 -12.75 -4.65 8.21
CA PRO A 733 -13.28 -5.21 9.46
C PRO A 733 -12.62 -6.53 9.87
N ARG A 734 -11.79 -7.11 9.02
CA ARG A 734 -11.15 -8.43 9.15
C ARG A 734 -9.71 -8.40 8.65
N ALA A 735 -8.93 -9.41 9.01
CA ALA A 735 -7.60 -9.59 8.42
C ALA A 735 -7.69 -9.81 6.91
N GLN A 736 -8.64 -10.65 6.47
CA GLN A 736 -8.90 -10.88 5.06
C GLN A 736 -9.38 -9.59 4.39
N SER A 737 -8.55 -9.07 3.49
CA SER A 737 -8.76 -7.79 2.84
C SER A 737 -8.73 -7.95 1.32
N GLU A 738 -9.88 -7.74 0.68
CA GLU A 738 -9.99 -7.72 -0.79
C GLU A 738 -9.17 -6.56 -1.38
N VAL A 739 -9.18 -5.40 -0.71
CA VAL A 739 -8.32 -4.26 -1.08
C VAL A 739 -6.84 -4.65 -1.02
N GLY A 740 -6.44 -5.38 0.02
CA GLY A 740 -5.07 -5.89 0.19
C GLY A 740 -4.67 -6.84 -0.94
N VAL A 741 -5.54 -7.79 -1.30
CA VAL A 741 -5.29 -8.72 -2.41
C VAL A 741 -5.20 -7.98 -3.75
N MET A 742 -6.07 -7.00 -4.02
CA MET A 742 -5.98 -6.17 -5.22
C MET A 742 -4.67 -5.37 -5.25
N LEU A 743 -4.27 -4.74 -4.15
CA LEU A 743 -3.00 -4.00 -4.07
C LEU A 743 -1.80 -4.92 -4.30
N LEU A 744 -1.79 -6.11 -3.69
CA LEU A 744 -0.74 -7.11 -3.85
C LEU A 744 -0.63 -7.58 -5.29
N THR A 745 -1.75 -8.02 -5.88
CA THR A 745 -1.78 -8.57 -7.25
C THR A 745 -1.31 -7.54 -8.27
N ARG A 746 -1.77 -6.28 -8.16
CA ARG A 746 -1.32 -5.17 -9.02
C ARG A 746 0.17 -4.86 -8.83
N ALA A 747 0.66 -4.85 -7.59
CA ALA A 747 2.07 -4.62 -7.28
C ALA A 747 3.00 -5.74 -7.79
N LEU A 748 2.52 -6.99 -7.82
CA LEU A 748 3.28 -8.12 -8.35
C LEU A 748 3.34 -8.12 -9.89
N CYS A 749 2.40 -7.46 -10.56
CA CYS A 749 2.33 -7.35 -12.02
C CYS A 749 3.07 -6.14 -12.61
N ASP A 750 3.35 -5.10 -11.82
CA ASP A 750 4.09 -3.90 -12.27
C ASP A 750 5.08 -3.45 -11.19
N TYR A 751 6.37 -3.49 -11.53
CA TYR A 751 7.45 -3.13 -10.60
C TYR A 751 7.35 -1.69 -10.05
N ARG A 752 6.91 -0.71 -10.85
CA ARG A 752 6.78 0.69 -10.39
C ARG A 752 5.63 0.84 -9.39
N ILE A 753 4.50 0.18 -9.65
CA ILE A 753 3.37 0.12 -8.71
C ILE A 753 3.83 -0.54 -7.41
N GLY A 754 4.52 -1.68 -7.50
CA GLY A 754 5.04 -2.40 -6.34
C GLY A 754 6.08 -1.60 -5.53
N HIS A 755 6.98 -0.90 -6.21
CA HIS A 755 7.98 -0.04 -5.58
C HIS A 755 7.33 1.13 -4.81
N ARG A 756 6.34 1.83 -5.41
CA ARG A 756 5.59 2.89 -4.71
C ARG A 756 4.77 2.32 -3.55
N LEU A 757 4.10 1.19 -3.75
CA LEU A 757 3.33 0.52 -2.69
C LEU A 757 4.22 0.14 -1.50
N PHE A 758 5.41 -0.43 -1.74
CA PHE A 758 6.37 -0.78 -0.69
C PHE A 758 6.64 0.41 0.25
N TRP A 759 6.97 1.57 -0.31
CA TRP A 759 7.27 2.76 0.50
C TRP A 759 6.04 3.29 1.25
N LEU A 760 4.86 3.25 0.63
CA LEU A 760 3.61 3.64 1.30
C LEU A 760 3.27 2.72 2.47
N LEU A 761 3.38 1.40 2.30
CA LEU A 761 3.14 0.43 3.38
C LEU A 761 4.17 0.57 4.49
N ARG A 762 5.45 0.71 4.14
CA ARG A 762 6.54 0.91 5.12
C ARG A 762 6.32 2.16 5.96
N ALA A 763 5.95 3.29 5.34
CA ALA A 763 5.67 4.52 6.07
C ALA A 763 4.53 4.35 7.08
N GLU A 764 3.49 3.58 6.74
CA GLU A 764 2.39 3.26 7.66
C GLU A 764 2.80 2.31 8.79
N ILE A 765 3.63 1.29 8.52
CA ILE A 765 4.16 0.37 9.54
C ILE A 765 4.94 1.15 10.60
N VAL A 766 5.84 2.04 10.17
CA VAL A 766 6.65 2.87 11.09
C VAL A 766 5.74 3.78 11.92
N ARG A 767 4.75 4.44 11.30
CA ARG A 767 3.78 5.29 12.00
C ARG A 767 2.97 4.53 13.05
N LEU A 768 2.60 3.29 12.78
CA LEU A 768 1.82 2.45 13.68
C LEU A 768 2.66 1.87 14.84
N GLY A 769 3.94 2.22 14.95
CA GLY A 769 4.85 1.76 16.02
C GLY A 769 5.65 0.52 15.66
N GLY A 770 5.61 0.08 14.40
CA GLY A 770 6.42 -1.01 13.85
C GLY A 770 6.40 -2.27 14.73
N ALA A 771 7.60 -2.69 15.14
CA ALA A 771 7.83 -3.90 15.93
C ALA A 771 7.06 -3.94 17.26
N ASP A 772 6.82 -2.79 17.88
CA ASP A 772 6.23 -2.69 19.22
C ASP A 772 4.72 -2.49 19.16
N SER A 773 4.19 -2.35 17.93
CA SER A 773 2.76 -2.30 17.68
C SER A 773 2.11 -3.66 17.92
N THR A 774 1.01 -3.64 18.67
CA THR A 774 0.10 -4.79 18.79
C THR A 774 -1.14 -4.62 17.92
N SER A 775 -1.17 -3.57 17.10
CA SER A 775 -2.30 -3.24 16.25
C SER A 775 -2.45 -4.29 15.14
N GLU A 776 -3.69 -4.74 14.93
CA GLU A 776 -4.01 -5.69 13.88
C GLU A 776 -3.69 -5.09 12.50
N GLU A 777 -3.89 -3.78 12.33
CA GLU A 777 -3.61 -3.05 11.10
C GLU A 777 -2.12 -3.10 10.75
N CYS A 778 -1.23 -2.89 11.73
CA CYS A 778 0.21 -2.97 11.54
C CYS A 778 0.64 -4.38 11.08
N ARG A 779 0.10 -5.42 11.73
CA ARG A 779 0.36 -6.82 11.36
C ARG A 779 -0.13 -7.12 9.95
N ARG A 780 -1.37 -6.73 9.63
CA ARG A 780 -1.97 -6.93 8.30
C ARG A 780 -1.14 -6.28 7.19
N ILE A 781 -0.75 -5.02 7.37
CA ILE A 781 0.10 -4.28 6.41
C ILE A 781 1.48 -4.94 6.29
N SER A 782 2.02 -5.44 7.40
CA SER A 782 3.32 -6.14 7.40
C SER A 782 3.26 -7.47 6.67
N LEU A 783 2.17 -8.24 6.81
CA LEU A 783 1.94 -9.48 6.06
C LEU A 783 1.76 -9.20 4.55
N LEU A 784 1.08 -8.12 4.21
CA LEU A 784 0.94 -7.68 2.81
C LEU A 784 2.31 -7.34 2.21
N MET A 785 3.14 -6.61 2.95
CA MET A 785 4.50 -6.27 2.52
C MET A 785 5.40 -7.51 2.43
N GLU A 786 5.30 -8.45 3.37
CA GLU A 786 5.99 -9.74 3.29
C GLU A 786 5.61 -10.50 2.01
N ALA A 787 4.31 -10.62 1.72
CA ALA A 787 3.81 -11.32 0.54
C ALA A 787 4.31 -10.71 -0.77
N TYR A 788 4.36 -9.39 -0.85
CA TYR A 788 4.93 -8.66 -2.00
C TYR A 788 6.44 -8.94 -2.16
N LEU A 789 7.21 -8.84 -1.08
CA LEU A 789 8.66 -9.04 -1.12
C LEU A 789 9.03 -10.49 -1.47
N ARG A 790 8.24 -11.47 -1.02
CA ARG A 790 8.42 -12.88 -1.40
C ARG A 790 8.14 -13.14 -2.88
N GLY A 791 7.13 -12.49 -3.47
CA GLY A 791 6.82 -12.60 -4.89
C GLY A 791 7.82 -11.91 -5.82
N ASN A 792 8.63 -10.98 -5.28
CA ASN A 792 9.61 -10.18 -6.01
C ASN A 792 11.03 -10.31 -5.43
N SER A 793 11.42 -11.53 -5.04
CA SER A 793 12.73 -11.80 -4.41
C SER A 793 13.94 -11.38 -5.25
N GLU A 794 13.79 -11.22 -6.57
CA GLU A 794 14.86 -10.74 -7.45
C GLU A 794 15.14 -9.24 -7.31
N HIS A 795 14.11 -8.45 -6.97
CA HIS A 795 14.23 -6.99 -6.81
C HIS A 795 14.41 -6.55 -5.35
N ILE A 796 14.31 -7.47 -4.39
CA ILE A 796 14.44 -7.13 -2.96
C ILE A 796 15.77 -6.42 -2.64
N ASN A 797 16.86 -6.79 -3.32
CA ASN A 797 18.17 -6.18 -3.09
C ASN A 797 18.19 -4.70 -3.49
N VAL A 798 17.42 -4.31 -4.51
CA VAL A 798 17.32 -2.90 -4.92
C VAL A 798 16.64 -2.09 -3.81
N ILE A 799 15.51 -2.60 -3.31
CA ILE A 799 14.76 -1.99 -2.21
C ILE A 799 15.61 -1.93 -0.93
N LEU A 800 16.33 -3.01 -0.61
CA LEU A 800 17.21 -3.10 0.56
C LEU A 800 18.27 -2.00 0.57
N ARG A 801 18.93 -1.76 -0.58
CA ARG A 801 19.91 -0.68 -0.72
C ARG A 801 19.29 0.69 -0.51
N GLN A 802 18.05 0.90 -0.95
CA GLN A 802 17.33 2.15 -0.69
C GLN A 802 17.00 2.30 0.81
N VAL A 803 16.57 1.23 1.49
CA VAL A 803 16.35 1.23 2.95
C VAL A 803 17.64 1.57 3.70
N GLN A 804 18.77 0.97 3.32
CA GLN A 804 20.08 1.26 3.91
C GLN A 804 20.51 2.71 3.66
N MET A 805 20.25 3.27 2.47
CA MET A 805 20.46 4.69 2.19
C MET A 805 19.70 5.58 3.19
N VAL A 806 18.44 5.28 3.51
CA VAL A 806 17.66 6.05 4.49
C VAL A 806 18.35 6.04 5.85
N ASN A 807 18.85 4.89 6.30
CA ASN A 807 19.56 4.76 7.58
C ASN A 807 20.85 5.61 7.59
N TYR A 808 21.65 5.54 6.53
CA TYR A 808 22.87 6.34 6.40
C TYR A 808 22.60 7.84 6.42
N LEU A 809 21.62 8.29 5.64
CA LEU A 809 21.25 9.71 5.55
C LEU A 809 20.63 10.22 6.85
N THR A 810 19.87 9.39 7.56
CA THR A 810 19.33 9.71 8.88
C THR A 810 20.45 9.97 9.88
N ASN A 811 21.47 9.10 9.92
CA ASN A 811 22.64 9.26 10.78
C ASN A 811 23.43 10.53 10.46
N ILE A 812 23.68 10.80 9.17
CA ILE A 812 24.35 12.04 8.76
C ILE A 812 23.53 13.26 9.17
N SER A 813 22.23 13.26 8.88
CA SER A 813 21.33 14.38 9.19
C SER A 813 21.32 14.69 10.69
N SER A 814 21.23 13.66 11.54
CA SER A 814 21.31 13.83 13.00
C SER A 814 22.66 14.41 13.43
N SER A 815 23.76 14.08 12.75
CA SER A 815 25.08 14.59 13.08
C SER A 815 25.32 16.06 12.69
N VAL A 816 24.58 16.59 11.70
CA VAL A 816 24.74 17.98 11.24
C VAL A 816 23.81 18.96 11.96
N LYS A 817 22.76 18.45 12.62
CA LYS A 817 21.80 19.26 13.38
C LYS A 817 22.49 20.10 14.46
N GLY A 818 22.13 21.38 14.54
CA GLY A 818 22.66 22.35 15.50
C GLY A 818 23.95 23.06 15.09
N LEU A 819 24.60 22.65 13.98
CA LEU A 819 25.79 23.32 13.47
C LEU A 819 25.44 24.53 12.60
N ALA A 820 26.33 25.52 12.50
CA ALA A 820 26.22 26.59 11.51
C ALA A 820 26.24 26.01 10.09
N LYS A 821 25.55 26.65 9.14
CA LYS A 821 25.32 26.13 7.78
C LYS A 821 26.61 25.66 7.06
N GLU A 822 27.66 26.45 7.15
CA GLU A 822 28.95 26.16 6.52
C GLU A 822 29.63 24.95 7.15
N ALA A 823 29.69 24.90 8.48
CA ALA A 823 30.25 23.77 9.23
C ALA A 823 29.43 22.48 9.05
N ALA A 824 28.10 22.61 9.00
CA ALA A 824 27.17 21.52 8.72
C ALA A 824 27.40 20.95 7.31
N THR A 825 27.60 21.82 6.32
CA THR A 825 27.88 21.42 4.93
C THR A 825 29.23 20.73 4.80
N GLU A 826 30.26 21.21 5.48
CA GLU A 826 31.57 20.55 5.45
C GLU A 826 31.51 19.17 6.14
N LYS A 827 30.80 19.07 7.27
CA LYS A 827 30.59 17.78 7.94
C LYS A 827 29.81 16.78 7.08
N LEU A 828 28.77 17.24 6.39
CA LEU A 828 28.03 16.44 5.40
C LEU A 828 28.98 15.91 4.32
N ARG A 829 29.79 16.79 3.71
CA ARG A 829 30.72 16.40 2.64
C ARG A 829 31.79 15.43 3.13
N GLY A 830 32.31 15.63 4.34
CA GLY A 830 33.23 14.71 4.99
C GLY A 830 32.63 13.31 5.10
N ALA A 831 31.43 13.20 5.70
CA ALA A 831 30.75 11.91 5.85
C ALA A 831 30.44 11.24 4.49
N LEU A 832 30.04 12.02 3.47
CA LEU A 832 29.78 11.50 2.13
C LEU A 832 31.03 10.97 1.42
N ARG A 833 32.24 11.43 1.77
CA ARG A 833 33.48 10.85 1.22
C ARG A 833 33.69 9.40 1.69
N ASP A 834 33.27 9.11 2.92
CA ASP A 834 33.43 7.78 3.52
C ASP A 834 32.37 6.81 2.99
N ILE A 835 31.11 7.24 2.91
CA ILE A 835 29.99 6.36 2.59
C ILE A 835 29.40 6.53 1.18
N GLY A 836 29.94 7.45 0.38
CA GLY A 836 29.38 7.83 -0.92
C GLY A 836 29.11 6.62 -1.83
N HIS A 837 30.05 5.68 -1.90
CA HIS A 837 29.94 4.44 -2.70
C HIS A 837 28.70 3.58 -2.34
N ASN A 838 28.20 3.64 -1.11
CA ASN A 838 26.99 2.91 -0.70
C ASN A 838 25.70 3.56 -1.26
N LEU A 839 25.79 4.82 -1.70
CA LEU A 839 24.69 5.64 -2.22
C LEU A 839 24.70 5.76 -3.75
N GLU A 840 25.57 5.02 -4.44
CA GLU A 840 25.75 5.05 -5.91
C GLU A 840 25.23 3.76 -6.56
N ASP A 841 24.93 3.80 -7.85
CA ASP A 841 24.41 2.68 -8.65
C ASP A 841 23.12 2.06 -8.07
N ILE A 842 22.18 2.90 -7.61
CA ILE A 842 20.86 2.50 -7.10
C ILE A 842 19.74 3.10 -7.94
N ASP A 843 18.60 2.41 -8.01
CA ASP A 843 17.37 3.02 -8.54
C ASP A 843 16.95 4.16 -7.61
N SER A 844 16.52 5.27 -8.19
CA SER A 844 15.96 6.40 -7.45
C SER A 844 14.70 5.96 -6.67
N PRO A 845 14.60 6.22 -5.36
CA PRO A 845 13.39 5.91 -4.61
C PRO A 845 12.20 6.81 -4.96
N LEU A 846 12.39 7.94 -5.66
CA LEU A 846 11.28 8.78 -6.11
C LEU A 846 10.63 8.24 -7.39
N ASP A 847 11.43 7.68 -8.29
CA ASP A 847 10.98 7.07 -9.55
C ASP A 847 12.10 6.13 -10.04
N PRO A 848 11.89 4.80 -10.04
CA PRO A 848 12.91 3.84 -10.44
C PRO A 848 13.27 3.90 -11.94
N ALA A 849 12.57 4.72 -12.76
CA ALA A 849 13.01 5.04 -14.11
C ALA A 849 14.36 5.76 -14.16
N TYR A 850 14.81 6.36 -13.04
CA TYR A 850 16.10 7.05 -12.93
C TYR A 850 17.10 6.24 -12.13
N LYS A 851 18.31 6.09 -12.67
CA LYS A 851 19.44 5.41 -12.00
C LYS A 851 20.41 6.44 -11.41
N LEU A 852 20.56 6.40 -10.09
CA LEU A 852 21.50 7.24 -9.35
C LEU A 852 22.91 6.69 -9.55
N GLY A 853 23.73 7.38 -10.35
CA GLY A 853 25.14 7.06 -10.55
C GLY A 853 26.01 7.66 -9.44
N LYS A 854 27.13 8.27 -9.83
CA LYS A 854 28.07 8.88 -8.87
C LYS A 854 27.48 10.08 -8.14
N ILE A 855 27.73 10.16 -6.83
CA ILE A 855 27.33 11.30 -6.01
C ILE A 855 28.29 12.48 -6.25
N ILE A 856 27.74 13.68 -6.44
CA ILE A 856 28.50 14.91 -6.65
C ILE A 856 28.65 15.63 -5.30
N ILE A 857 29.62 15.19 -4.51
CA ILE A 857 29.85 15.67 -3.13
C ILE A 857 29.98 17.20 -3.06
N ASP A 858 30.64 17.83 -4.04
CA ASP A 858 30.82 19.29 -4.07
C ASP A 858 29.50 20.06 -4.22
N LYS A 859 28.47 19.43 -4.78
CA LYS A 859 27.12 20.02 -4.88
C LYS A 859 26.23 19.69 -3.68
N ALA A 860 26.66 18.80 -2.79
CA ALA A 860 25.94 18.49 -1.56
C ALA A 860 26.01 19.68 -0.59
N ILE A 861 24.86 20.09 -0.05
CA ILE A 861 24.74 21.22 0.88
C ILE A 861 23.71 20.95 1.97
N VAL A 862 23.92 21.54 3.15
CA VAL A 862 22.87 21.64 4.18
C VAL A 862 22.09 22.93 3.95
N LEU A 863 20.76 22.83 3.82
CA LEU A 863 19.90 23.99 3.62
C LEU A 863 19.72 24.77 4.93
N GLY A 864 19.55 26.10 4.84
CA GLY A 864 19.48 27.00 5.99
C GLY A 864 18.16 27.00 6.77
N SER A 865 17.33 25.95 6.64
CA SER A 865 16.07 25.86 7.39
C SER A 865 16.31 25.37 8.83
N ALA A 866 15.33 25.57 9.71
CA ALA A 866 15.41 25.15 11.12
C ALA A 866 15.68 23.65 11.28
N LYS A 867 15.26 22.81 10.33
CA LYS A 867 15.46 21.35 10.36
C LYS A 867 16.74 20.89 9.64
N GLN A 868 17.47 21.83 9.03
CA GLN A 868 18.74 21.60 8.33
C GLN A 868 18.73 20.40 7.37
N PRO A 869 17.81 20.37 6.38
CA PRO A 869 17.71 19.26 5.45
C PRO A 869 18.91 19.19 4.50
N LEU A 870 19.20 17.98 4.02
CA LEU A 870 20.36 17.70 3.18
C LEU A 870 19.94 17.76 1.71
N ARG A 871 20.56 18.62 0.91
CA ARG A 871 20.42 18.58 -0.55
C ARG A 871 21.56 17.75 -1.12
N LEU A 872 21.21 16.70 -1.85
CA LEU A 872 22.12 15.72 -2.43
C LEU A 872 21.93 15.69 -3.95
N VAL A 873 23.03 15.43 -4.68
CA VAL A 873 23.04 15.46 -6.15
C VAL A 873 23.82 14.27 -6.68
N TRP A 874 23.22 13.51 -7.57
CA TRP A 874 23.83 12.39 -8.29
C TRP A 874 23.87 12.68 -9.78
N LYS A 875 24.87 12.12 -10.48
CA LYS A 875 24.84 12.03 -11.94
C LYS A 875 23.78 11.00 -12.34
N ASN A 876 22.90 11.36 -13.26
CA ASN A 876 21.96 10.41 -13.85
C ASN A 876 22.73 9.46 -14.79
N GLN A 877 22.75 8.16 -14.44
CA GLN A 877 23.47 7.12 -15.18
C GLN A 877 22.73 6.67 -16.45
N ASN A 878 21.47 7.05 -16.61
CA ASN A 878 20.71 6.72 -17.82
C ASN A 878 21.38 7.29 -19.08
N PRO A 879 21.38 6.54 -20.20
CA PRO A 879 21.97 7.00 -21.44
C PRO A 879 21.32 8.30 -21.94
N LEU A 880 22.15 9.24 -22.43
CA LEU A 880 21.72 10.57 -22.89
C LEU A 880 20.94 11.39 -21.83
N SER A 881 21.30 11.24 -20.56
CA SER A 881 20.68 12.01 -19.47
C SER A 881 20.75 13.52 -19.68
N GLU A 882 21.75 14.04 -20.41
CA GLU A 882 21.86 15.46 -20.75
C GLU A 882 20.69 16.01 -21.61
N GLN A 883 19.93 15.14 -22.28
CA GLN A 883 18.79 15.56 -23.11
C GLN A 883 17.50 15.76 -22.29
N HIS A 884 17.43 15.20 -21.07
CA HIS A 884 16.23 15.23 -20.24
C HIS A 884 16.53 15.69 -18.81
N LEU A 885 17.36 14.93 -18.07
CA LEU A 885 17.73 15.23 -16.68
C LEU A 885 19.15 14.73 -16.39
N GLU A 886 20.15 15.60 -16.51
CA GLU A 886 21.57 15.24 -16.33
C GLU A 886 21.92 14.84 -14.88
N PHE A 887 21.27 15.49 -13.91
CA PHE A 887 21.52 15.29 -12.49
C PHE A 887 20.22 15.00 -11.75
N CYS A 888 20.20 13.92 -10.97
CA CYS A 888 19.13 13.64 -10.03
C CYS A 888 19.47 14.37 -8.72
N SER A 889 18.65 15.34 -8.32
CA SER A 889 18.85 16.10 -7.08
C SER A 889 17.67 15.86 -6.15
N MET A 890 17.96 15.61 -4.87
CA MET A 890 16.95 15.30 -3.85
C MET A 890 17.24 16.09 -2.57
N ILE A 891 16.19 16.39 -1.82
CA ILE A 891 16.27 16.93 -0.46
C ILE A 891 15.86 15.82 0.50
N PHE A 892 16.80 15.39 1.34
CA PHE A 892 16.52 14.51 2.46
C PHE A 892 16.14 15.35 3.68
N LYS A 893 14.93 15.12 4.21
CA LYS A 893 14.35 15.87 5.32
C LYS A 893 14.17 14.93 6.51
N ASN A 894 14.68 15.33 7.67
CA ASN A 894 14.55 14.60 8.93
C ASN A 894 14.06 15.56 10.02
N GLY A 895 12.80 15.40 10.42
CA GLY A 895 12.15 16.13 11.50
C GLY A 895 10.85 16.83 11.10
N ASP A 896 10.32 16.59 9.89
CA ASP A 896 9.02 17.08 9.42
C ASP A 896 8.24 15.93 8.77
N ASP A 897 6.92 15.91 8.99
CA ASP A 897 6.01 14.94 8.37
C ASP A 897 5.70 15.33 6.91
N LEU A 898 6.18 14.53 5.96
CA LEU A 898 5.99 14.76 4.52
C LEU A 898 4.70 14.17 3.95
N ARG A 899 3.88 13.50 4.77
CA ARG A 899 2.63 12.87 4.30
C ARG A 899 1.62 13.89 3.79
N GLN A 900 1.60 15.09 4.38
CA GLN A 900 0.74 16.19 3.94
C GLN A 900 1.15 16.71 2.56
N ASP A 901 2.45 16.97 2.33
CA ASP A 901 2.94 17.36 1.01
C ASP A 901 2.70 16.27 -0.04
N MET A 902 2.95 15.00 0.31
CA MET A 902 2.67 13.85 -0.56
C MET A 902 1.19 13.78 -0.97
N LEU A 903 0.27 13.98 -0.02
CA LEU A 903 -1.17 14.01 -0.30
C LEU A 903 -1.52 15.11 -1.31
N VAL A 904 -1.06 16.34 -1.07
CA VAL A 904 -1.37 17.47 -1.96
C VAL A 904 -0.81 17.23 -3.36
N LEU A 905 0.41 16.71 -3.47
CA LEU A 905 1.05 16.46 -4.77
C LEU A 905 0.37 15.33 -5.53
N GLN A 906 -0.03 14.25 -4.86
CA GLN A 906 -0.80 13.18 -5.50
C GLN A 906 -2.18 13.66 -5.94
N VAL A 907 -2.84 14.49 -5.14
CA VAL A 907 -4.11 15.10 -5.52
C VAL A 907 -3.92 16.02 -6.74
N LEU A 908 -2.83 16.78 -6.80
CA LEU A 908 -2.46 17.55 -8.00
C LEU A 908 -2.22 16.66 -9.23
N GLU A 909 -1.58 15.49 -9.08
CA GLU A 909 -1.45 14.50 -10.16
C GLU A 909 -2.81 14.03 -10.67
N VAL A 910 -3.76 13.75 -9.77
CA VAL A 910 -5.15 13.38 -10.14
C VAL A 910 -5.82 14.53 -10.91
N MET A 911 -5.71 15.77 -10.42
CA MET A 911 -6.28 16.94 -11.10
C MET A 911 -5.68 17.15 -12.49
N ASP A 912 -4.36 17.02 -12.63
CA ASP A 912 -3.64 17.15 -13.90
C ASP A 912 -4.12 16.09 -14.91
N ASN A 913 -4.28 14.84 -14.47
CA ASN A 913 -4.81 13.76 -15.31
C ASN A 913 -6.24 14.04 -15.78
N ILE A 914 -7.13 14.51 -14.89
CA ILE A 914 -8.51 14.87 -15.24
C ILE A 914 -8.53 16.03 -16.24
N TRP A 915 -7.72 17.06 -16.03
CA TRP A 915 -7.64 18.20 -16.95
C TRP A 915 -7.07 17.80 -18.31
N LYS A 916 -6.00 17.00 -18.36
CA LYS A 916 -5.42 16.49 -19.61
C LYS A 916 -6.40 15.62 -20.40
N ALA A 917 -7.21 14.80 -19.73
CA ALA A 917 -8.30 14.03 -20.34
C ALA A 917 -9.41 14.94 -20.89
N ALA A 918 -9.64 16.10 -20.27
CA ALA A 918 -10.54 17.15 -20.78
C ALA A 918 -9.86 18.10 -21.79
N ASN A 919 -8.65 17.79 -22.25
CA ASN A 919 -7.84 18.60 -23.18
C ASN A 919 -7.42 19.99 -22.64
N ILE A 920 -7.34 20.13 -21.33
CA ILE A 920 -6.80 21.30 -20.65
C ILE A 920 -5.44 20.90 -20.07
N ASP A 921 -4.34 21.28 -20.72
CA ASP A 921 -3.02 21.11 -20.12
C ASP A 921 -2.64 22.34 -19.29
N CYS A 922 -2.69 22.16 -17.98
CA CYS A 922 -2.31 23.17 -17.02
C CYS A 922 -0.79 23.28 -16.85
N CYS A 923 0.04 22.52 -17.57
CA CYS A 923 1.51 22.54 -17.45
C CYS A 923 1.98 22.40 -15.99
N LEU A 924 1.27 21.63 -15.16
CA LEU A 924 1.61 21.46 -13.75
C LEU A 924 2.97 20.77 -13.59
N ASN A 925 3.54 20.91 -12.38
CA ASN A 925 4.77 20.24 -12.00
C ASN A 925 4.64 19.63 -10.60
N PRO A 926 3.86 18.55 -10.44
CA PRO A 926 3.82 17.79 -9.20
C PRO A 926 5.16 17.05 -9.03
N TYR A 927 6.05 17.63 -8.23
CA TYR A 927 7.36 17.04 -7.94
C TYR A 927 7.22 15.89 -6.96
N GLY A 928 8.13 14.91 -7.02
CA GLY A 928 8.07 13.73 -6.16
C GLY A 928 8.31 14.04 -4.68
N VAL A 929 7.46 13.48 -3.82
CA VAL A 929 7.65 13.46 -2.35
C VAL A 929 7.41 12.04 -1.85
N LEU A 930 8.36 11.51 -1.09
CA LEU A 930 8.28 10.17 -0.54
C LEU A 930 8.57 10.16 0.96
N PRO A 931 7.55 9.96 1.81
CA PRO A 931 7.74 9.62 3.21
C PRO A 931 8.43 8.25 3.33
N MET A 932 9.47 8.17 4.14
CA MET A 932 10.31 6.96 4.28
C MET A 932 10.34 6.44 5.73
N GLY A 933 9.71 7.15 6.66
CA GLY A 933 9.60 6.82 8.08
C GLY A 933 8.89 7.92 8.85
N GLU A 934 8.93 7.86 10.18
CA GLU A 934 8.34 8.88 11.04
C GLU A 934 9.09 10.21 10.90
N SER A 935 8.42 11.24 10.36
CA SER A 935 9.01 12.57 10.11
C SER A 935 10.30 12.54 9.26
N ILE A 936 10.48 11.51 8.44
CA ILE A 936 11.63 11.33 7.54
C ILE A 936 11.13 11.09 6.13
N GLY A 937 11.79 11.71 5.15
CA GLY A 937 11.59 11.36 3.76
C GLY A 937 12.40 12.22 2.80
N ILE A 938 12.09 12.08 1.52
CA ILE A 938 12.80 12.75 0.44
C ILE A 938 11.85 13.57 -0.44
N ILE A 939 12.37 14.66 -0.98
CA ILE A 939 11.68 15.57 -1.88
C ILE A 939 12.53 15.73 -3.15
N GLU A 940 11.91 15.64 -4.31
CA GLU A 940 12.55 15.92 -5.59
C GLU A 940 12.96 17.39 -5.68
N VAL A 941 14.18 17.67 -6.17
CA VAL A 941 14.58 19.03 -6.50
C VAL A 941 14.29 19.31 -7.97
N VAL A 942 13.33 20.20 -8.21
CA VAL A 942 13.05 20.70 -9.55
C VAL A 942 14.27 21.49 -10.07
N PRO A 943 14.87 21.12 -11.21
CA PRO A 943 16.06 21.78 -11.72
C PRO A 943 15.73 23.18 -12.28
N ASN A 944 16.75 24.04 -12.34
CA ASN A 944 16.67 25.36 -13.00
C ASN A 944 15.47 26.20 -12.56
N CYS A 945 15.16 26.21 -11.27
CA CYS A 945 14.10 27.05 -10.70
C CYS A 945 14.65 27.97 -9.62
N GLN A 946 13.92 29.05 -9.36
CA GLN A 946 14.19 29.99 -8.28
C GLN A 946 12.89 30.35 -7.59
N THR A 947 12.95 30.65 -6.29
CA THR A 947 11.79 31.21 -5.60
C THR A 947 11.53 32.64 -6.10
N ILE A 948 10.29 33.11 -6.04
CA ILE A 948 9.96 34.49 -6.39
C ILE A 948 10.76 35.47 -5.51
N PHE A 949 11.00 35.12 -4.25
CA PHE A 949 11.83 35.90 -3.34
C PHE A 949 13.28 36.03 -3.84
N GLU A 950 13.91 34.94 -4.26
CA GLU A 950 15.26 34.96 -4.86
C GLU A 950 15.31 35.82 -6.12
N ILE A 951 14.28 35.73 -6.97
CA ILE A 951 14.15 36.54 -8.18
C ILE A 951 14.03 38.04 -7.84
N GLN A 952 13.25 38.37 -6.81
CA GLN A 952 13.02 39.75 -6.35
C GLN A 952 14.29 40.38 -5.77
N VAL A 953 15.02 39.66 -4.91
CA VAL A 953 16.28 40.14 -4.32
C VAL A 953 17.37 40.29 -5.40
N GLY A 954 17.49 39.32 -6.31
CA GLY A 954 18.54 39.28 -7.32
C GLY A 954 19.95 39.33 -6.70
N ASN A 955 20.92 39.98 -7.38
CA ASN A 955 22.33 40.02 -6.93
C ASN A 955 22.67 41.20 -5.98
N SER A 956 21.70 41.99 -5.49
CA SER A 956 22.02 43.18 -4.68
C SER A 956 20.98 43.41 -3.57
N PHE A 957 21.44 43.26 -2.33
CA PHE A 957 20.65 43.27 -1.11
C PHE A 957 20.05 44.64 -0.73
N MET A 958 20.59 45.76 -1.25
CA MET A 958 20.24 47.12 -0.82
C MET A 958 19.00 47.75 -1.50
N ASN A 959 18.30 47.06 -2.42
CA ASN A 959 17.15 47.64 -3.17
C ASN A 959 15.86 46.80 -3.15
N THR A 960 15.74 45.84 -2.23
CA THR A 960 14.64 44.85 -2.21
C THR A 960 13.27 45.47 -1.97
N ALA A 961 13.17 46.53 -1.15
CA ALA A 961 11.91 47.24 -0.91
C ALA A 961 11.39 47.94 -2.20
N VAL A 962 12.28 48.56 -2.99
CA VAL A 962 11.90 49.23 -4.25
C VAL A 962 11.49 48.22 -5.32
N ARG A 963 12.18 47.07 -5.39
CA ARG A 963 11.86 45.99 -6.35
C ARG A 963 10.56 45.25 -6.03
N SER A 964 10.20 45.13 -4.75
CA SER A 964 8.92 44.54 -4.32
C SER A 964 7.70 45.31 -4.84
N ILE A 965 7.86 46.62 -5.09
CA ILE A 965 6.80 47.50 -5.59
C ILE A 965 6.73 47.44 -7.13
N GLU A 966 7.83 47.10 -7.81
CA GLU A 966 7.91 47.06 -9.27
C GLU A 966 7.15 45.86 -9.84
N ALA A 967 5.98 46.09 -10.46
CA ALA A 967 5.15 45.04 -11.05
C ALA A 967 5.90 44.16 -12.08
N SER A 968 6.87 44.72 -12.79
CA SER A 968 7.53 44.07 -13.94
C SER A 968 8.74 43.17 -13.60
N PHE A 969 9.19 43.07 -12.35
CA PHE A 969 10.46 42.40 -12.02
C PHE A 969 10.49 40.93 -12.48
N LEU A 970 9.39 40.20 -12.30
CA LEU A 970 9.27 38.79 -12.66
C LEU A 970 9.35 38.61 -14.19
N ASN A 971 8.62 39.46 -14.92
CA ASN A 971 8.67 39.47 -16.38
C ASN A 971 10.08 39.79 -16.91
N LYS A 972 10.78 40.75 -16.30
CA LYS A 972 12.18 41.07 -16.64
C LYS A 972 13.11 39.89 -16.41
N TRP A 973 12.91 39.12 -15.35
CA TRP A 973 13.69 37.91 -15.10
C TRP A 973 13.45 36.86 -16.18
N ILE A 974 12.19 36.58 -16.55
CA ILE A 974 11.84 35.64 -17.64
C ILE A 974 12.48 36.09 -18.96
N ARG A 975 12.36 37.38 -19.32
CA ARG A 975 13.01 37.96 -20.52
C ARG A 975 14.51 37.75 -20.51
N LYS A 976 15.16 38.01 -19.37
CA LYS A 976 16.61 37.81 -19.20
C LYS A 976 17.00 36.33 -19.41
N LYS A 977 16.25 35.38 -18.83
CA LYS A 977 16.49 33.94 -19.00
C LYS A 977 16.29 33.47 -20.45
N CYS A 978 15.40 34.13 -21.19
CA CYS A 978 15.19 33.88 -22.62
C CYS A 978 16.24 34.54 -23.54
N GLY A 979 17.18 35.32 -23.00
CA GLY A 979 18.22 36.02 -23.77
C GLY A 979 17.82 37.39 -24.31
N LEU A 980 16.71 37.97 -23.84
CA LEU A 980 16.28 39.33 -24.18
C LEU A 980 16.92 40.34 -23.20
N GLU A 981 17.90 41.12 -23.67
CA GLU A 981 18.49 42.22 -22.89
C GLU A 981 17.75 43.56 -23.07
N ASP A 982 17.70 44.38 -22.01
CA ASP A 982 17.15 45.74 -22.04
C ASP A 982 17.93 46.67 -22.98
N ASP A 983 17.23 47.36 -23.89
CA ASP A 983 17.80 48.26 -24.91
C ASP A 983 18.68 49.39 -24.34
N LYS A 984 18.48 49.79 -23.07
CA LYS A 984 19.29 50.81 -22.39
C LYS A 984 20.74 50.35 -22.15
N LYS A 985 20.99 49.04 -21.96
CA LYS A 985 22.35 48.49 -21.79
C LYS A 985 23.05 48.27 -23.13
N LYS A 986 22.30 47.98 -24.21
CA LYS A 986 22.84 47.94 -25.58
C LYS A 986 23.45 49.29 -25.99
N LYS A 987 22.84 50.43 -25.65
CA LYS A 987 23.42 51.77 -25.91
C LYS A 987 24.75 51.97 -25.18
N LYS A 988 24.83 51.66 -23.88
CA LYS A 988 26.06 51.80 -23.08
C LYS A 988 27.21 50.88 -23.54
N LYS A 989 26.91 49.69 -24.06
CA LYS A 989 27.92 48.74 -24.57
C LYS A 989 28.39 49.10 -25.98
N LYS A 990 27.51 49.64 -26.83
CA LYS A 990 27.86 50.18 -28.16
C LYS A 990 28.85 51.34 -28.09
N ASP A 991 28.74 52.17 -27.06
CA ASP A 991 29.66 53.30 -26.85
C ASP A 991 31.03 52.86 -26.28
N ALA A 992 31.14 51.64 -25.74
CA ALA A 992 32.34 51.13 -25.08
C ALA A 992 33.16 50.10 -25.90
N SER A 993 32.59 49.43 -26.91
CA SER A 993 33.31 48.43 -27.70
C SER A 993 33.24 48.73 -29.21
N LYS A 994 34.25 49.45 -29.72
CA LYS A 994 34.45 49.65 -31.16
C LYS A 994 35.15 48.49 -31.87
N ASN A 995 35.59 47.45 -31.17
CA ASN A 995 36.19 46.26 -31.74
C ASN A 995 35.66 45.02 -31.02
N GLU A 996 34.86 44.22 -31.71
CA GLU A 996 34.87 42.75 -31.70
C GLU A 996 33.59 42.22 -32.38
N SER A 997 33.77 41.11 -33.10
CA SER A 997 32.71 40.28 -33.68
C SER A 997 31.83 39.69 -32.58
N VAL A 998 30.86 40.46 -32.09
CA VAL A 998 29.88 40.02 -31.10
C VAL A 998 28.91 39.03 -31.76
N GLN A 999 28.81 37.83 -31.17
CA GLN A 999 27.76 36.83 -31.42
C GLN A 999 26.40 37.51 -31.61
N LYS A 1000 25.87 37.44 -32.84
CA LYS A 1000 24.48 37.80 -33.11
C LYS A 1000 23.59 36.77 -32.40
N ILE A 1001 23.18 37.07 -31.16
CA ILE A 1001 22.02 36.41 -30.57
C ILE A 1001 20.85 36.70 -31.52
N ASP A 1002 20.24 35.64 -32.06
CA ASP A 1002 19.06 35.78 -32.89
C ASP A 1002 17.89 36.26 -32.01
N ASN A 1003 17.64 37.57 -32.03
CA ASN A 1003 16.55 38.18 -31.27
C ASN A 1003 15.19 37.53 -31.61
N ALA A 1004 15.01 36.96 -32.82
CA ALA A 1004 13.79 36.27 -33.18
C ALA A 1004 13.61 34.97 -32.37
N GLN A 1005 14.67 34.17 -32.25
CA GLN A 1005 14.66 32.95 -31.43
C GLN A 1005 14.49 33.25 -29.93
N ALA A 1006 15.15 34.30 -29.42
CA ALA A 1006 14.98 34.74 -28.03
C ALA A 1006 13.54 35.22 -27.75
N THR A 1007 12.93 35.92 -28.72
CA THR A 1007 11.53 36.37 -28.64
C THR A 1007 10.56 35.20 -28.66
N LYS A 1008 10.78 34.20 -29.53
CA LYS A 1008 10.00 32.97 -29.56
C LYS A 1008 10.03 32.25 -28.21
N LYS A 1009 11.23 32.00 -27.67
CA LYS A 1009 11.42 31.37 -26.34
C LYS A 1009 10.69 32.12 -25.23
N TYR A 1010 10.72 33.45 -25.27
CA TYR A 1010 10.01 34.29 -24.29
C TYR A 1010 8.50 34.08 -24.32
N PHE A 1011 7.87 34.05 -25.50
CA PHE A 1011 6.43 33.81 -25.61
C PHE A 1011 6.06 32.39 -25.18
N GLU A 1012 6.88 31.39 -25.52
CA GLU A 1012 6.70 30.01 -25.01
C GLU A 1012 6.77 29.96 -23.48
N SER A 1013 7.71 30.68 -22.86
CA SER A 1013 7.82 30.76 -21.39
C SER A 1013 6.64 31.50 -20.74
N VAL A 1014 6.13 32.56 -21.36
CA VAL A 1014 4.92 33.26 -20.89
C VAL A 1014 3.69 32.35 -20.98
N ASP A 1015 3.58 31.55 -22.05
CA ASP A 1015 2.48 30.60 -22.23
C ASP A 1015 2.53 29.48 -21.18
N ARG A 1016 3.71 28.88 -20.91
CA ARG A 1016 3.89 27.93 -19.80
C ARG A 1016 3.53 28.55 -18.45
N PHE A 1017 3.92 29.80 -18.21
CA PHE A 1017 3.57 30.53 -16.99
C PHE A 1017 2.05 30.71 -16.86
N LEU A 1018 1.38 31.08 -17.95
CA LEU A 1018 -0.06 31.26 -17.99
C LEU A 1018 -0.79 29.97 -17.60
N TYR A 1019 -0.51 28.85 -18.28
CA TYR A 1019 -1.21 27.58 -18.03
C TYR A 1019 -0.93 27.02 -16.62
N SER A 1020 0.33 27.05 -16.19
CA SER A 1020 0.68 26.64 -14.81
C SER A 1020 0.05 27.53 -13.75
N CYS A 1021 -0.05 28.84 -14.00
CA CYS A 1021 -0.80 29.75 -13.13
C CYS A 1021 -2.30 29.43 -13.11
N VAL A 1022 -2.92 29.01 -14.22
CA VAL A 1022 -4.33 28.55 -14.26
C VAL A 1022 -4.51 27.34 -13.34
N GLY A 1023 -3.71 26.29 -13.53
CA GLY A 1023 -3.83 25.05 -12.75
C GLY A 1023 -3.63 25.29 -11.25
N TYR A 1024 -2.56 25.97 -10.85
CA TYR A 1024 -2.33 26.28 -9.44
C TYR A 1024 -3.37 27.24 -8.85
N SER A 1025 -3.95 28.16 -9.62
CA SER A 1025 -5.02 29.05 -9.13
C SER A 1025 -6.28 28.24 -8.76
N VAL A 1026 -6.71 27.34 -9.65
CA VAL A 1026 -7.89 26.50 -9.42
C VAL A 1026 -7.63 25.46 -8.34
N ALA A 1027 -6.48 24.78 -8.38
CA ALA A 1027 -6.14 23.75 -7.40
C ALA A 1027 -6.01 24.28 -5.97
N THR A 1028 -5.32 25.40 -5.79
CA THR A 1028 -5.12 25.98 -4.45
C THR A 1028 -6.40 26.55 -3.87
N TYR A 1029 -7.31 27.04 -4.71
CA TYR A 1029 -8.66 27.41 -4.28
C TYR A 1029 -9.46 26.20 -3.80
N ILE A 1030 -9.55 25.14 -4.61
CA ILE A 1030 -10.34 23.94 -4.29
C ILE A 1030 -9.84 23.28 -3.00
N MET A 1031 -8.53 23.06 -2.90
CA MET A 1031 -7.90 22.43 -1.74
C MET A 1031 -7.71 23.38 -0.55
N GLY A 1032 -8.01 24.67 -0.70
CA GLY A 1032 -7.86 25.65 0.38
C GLY A 1032 -6.44 25.82 0.88
N ILE A 1033 -5.44 25.77 -0.01
CA ILE A 1033 -4.02 25.88 0.36
C ILE A 1033 -3.71 27.33 0.77
N LYS A 1034 -3.21 27.52 2.00
CA LYS A 1034 -2.90 28.84 2.58
C LYS A 1034 -1.39 29.08 2.76
N ASP A 1035 -1.04 30.23 3.34
CA ASP A 1035 0.32 30.72 3.59
C ASP A 1035 1.18 30.80 2.31
N ARG A 1036 0.62 31.25 1.19
CA ARG A 1036 1.33 31.38 -0.09
C ARG A 1036 2.05 32.73 -0.17
N HIS A 1037 3.38 32.71 -0.20
CA HIS A 1037 4.24 33.90 -0.26
C HIS A 1037 5.45 33.68 -1.18
N SER A 1038 6.23 34.72 -1.43
CA SER A 1038 7.29 34.69 -2.45
C SER A 1038 8.39 33.64 -2.24
N ASP A 1039 8.57 33.10 -1.03
CA ASP A 1039 9.54 32.03 -0.75
C ASP A 1039 9.04 30.62 -1.12
N ASN A 1040 7.73 30.40 -1.12
CA ASN A 1040 7.14 29.08 -1.42
C ASN A 1040 6.43 29.01 -2.78
N LEU A 1041 6.68 30.03 -3.61
CA LEU A 1041 6.28 30.11 -4.99
C LEU A 1041 7.53 30.14 -5.85
N MET A 1042 7.62 29.23 -6.82
CA MET A 1042 8.80 29.04 -7.64
C MET A 1042 8.49 29.18 -9.12
N VAL A 1043 9.49 29.61 -9.88
CA VAL A 1043 9.42 29.69 -11.35
C VAL A 1043 10.66 29.03 -11.94
N THR A 1044 10.46 28.12 -12.88
CA THR A 1044 11.54 27.51 -13.67
C THR A 1044 12.05 28.49 -14.73
N GLU A 1045 13.29 28.32 -15.19
CA GLU A 1045 13.89 29.17 -16.23
C GLU A 1045 13.12 29.11 -17.57
N ASP A 1046 12.40 28.01 -17.85
CA ASP A 1046 11.52 27.86 -19.02
C ASP A 1046 10.08 28.37 -18.77
N GLY A 1047 9.80 28.95 -17.61
CA GLY A 1047 8.58 29.70 -17.32
C GLY A 1047 7.45 28.93 -16.63
N LYS A 1048 7.64 27.66 -16.22
CA LYS A 1048 6.63 26.97 -15.40
C LYS A 1048 6.59 27.57 -13.99
N TYR A 1049 5.38 27.85 -13.52
CA TYR A 1049 5.10 28.32 -12.17
C TYR A 1049 4.62 27.16 -11.31
N PHE A 1050 5.11 27.05 -10.08
CA PHE A 1050 4.65 26.02 -9.15
C PHE A 1050 4.79 26.42 -7.69
N HIS A 1051 4.01 25.74 -6.84
CA HIS A 1051 3.98 25.95 -5.40
C HIS A 1051 4.80 24.87 -4.69
N ILE A 1052 5.48 25.22 -3.61
CA ILE A 1052 6.16 24.28 -2.71
C ILE A 1052 5.67 24.46 -1.26
N ASP A 1053 6.02 23.52 -0.38
CA ASP A 1053 5.76 23.60 1.08
C ASP A 1053 4.26 23.76 1.40
N PHE A 1054 3.53 22.65 1.52
CA PHE A 1054 2.07 22.64 1.66
C PHE A 1054 1.58 22.51 3.10
N GLY A 1055 2.23 23.22 4.04
CA GLY A 1055 1.94 23.09 5.48
C GLY A 1055 0.55 23.54 5.97
N HIS A 1056 -0.31 24.12 5.12
CA HIS A 1056 -1.66 24.57 5.47
C HIS A 1056 -2.68 24.30 4.35
N ILE A 1057 -3.64 23.39 4.56
CA ILE A 1057 -4.66 22.93 3.61
C ILE A 1057 -6.10 23.00 4.15
N LEU A 1058 -7.09 22.84 3.28
CA LEU A 1058 -8.53 22.81 3.59
C LEU A 1058 -9.04 24.05 4.33
N GLY A 1059 -8.42 25.20 4.07
CA GLY A 1059 -8.78 26.48 4.68
C GLY A 1059 -8.21 26.70 6.08
N HIS A 1060 -7.46 25.74 6.63
CA HIS A 1060 -6.61 25.97 7.78
C HIS A 1060 -5.53 26.99 7.44
N GLY A 1061 -5.23 27.89 8.36
CA GLY A 1061 -4.26 28.94 8.12
C GLY A 1061 -3.95 29.75 9.35
N LYS A 1062 -2.85 30.49 9.29
CA LYS A 1062 -2.37 31.32 10.42
C LYS A 1062 -3.32 32.49 10.68
N THR A 1063 -3.68 32.67 11.95
CA THR A 1063 -4.45 33.82 12.42
C THR A 1063 -3.52 34.86 13.06
N LYS A 1064 -3.84 36.15 12.89
CA LYS A 1064 -3.17 37.26 13.59
C LYS A 1064 -4.25 38.12 14.23
N LEU A 1065 -4.19 38.30 15.55
CA LEU A 1065 -5.20 39.03 16.34
C LEU A 1065 -6.63 38.50 16.11
N GLY A 1066 -6.80 37.17 15.96
CA GLY A 1066 -8.10 36.54 15.72
C GLY A 1066 -8.65 36.64 14.30
N ILE A 1067 -7.92 37.27 13.36
CA ILE A 1067 -8.33 37.38 11.95
C ILE A 1067 -7.41 36.52 11.09
N GLN A 1068 -7.97 35.76 10.14
CA GLN A 1068 -7.19 35.00 9.16
C GLN A 1068 -6.30 35.91 8.31
N ARG A 1069 -5.03 35.52 8.15
CA ARG A 1069 -4.01 36.31 7.45
C ARG A 1069 -4.19 36.29 5.93
N ASP A 1070 -4.67 35.19 5.38
CA ASP A 1070 -4.89 35.00 3.94
C ASP A 1070 -6.36 35.15 3.58
N ARG A 1071 -6.72 36.37 3.17
CA ARG A 1071 -8.11 36.73 2.83
C ARG A 1071 -8.48 36.45 1.37
N GLN A 1072 -7.49 36.27 0.49
CA GLN A 1072 -7.73 36.03 -0.93
C GLN A 1072 -8.08 34.56 -1.20
N PRO A 1073 -8.97 34.29 -2.17
CA PRO A 1073 -9.37 32.92 -2.51
C PRO A 1073 -8.20 32.12 -3.13
N PHE A 1074 -7.40 32.75 -3.98
CA PHE A 1074 -6.12 32.23 -4.49
C PHE A 1074 -5.15 33.37 -4.83
N ILE A 1075 -3.90 33.04 -5.16
CA ILE A 1075 -2.86 34.05 -5.44
C ILE A 1075 -2.94 34.53 -6.88
N LEU A 1076 -3.34 35.80 -7.05
CA LEU A 1076 -3.25 36.52 -8.32
C LEU A 1076 -2.67 37.91 -8.07
N THR A 1077 -1.38 38.09 -8.33
CA THR A 1077 -0.68 39.36 -8.09
C THR A 1077 -0.52 40.17 -9.37
N GLU A 1078 -0.32 41.49 -9.22
CA GLU A 1078 0.01 42.38 -10.34
C GLU A 1078 1.27 41.90 -11.10
N HIS A 1079 2.22 41.26 -10.41
CA HIS A 1079 3.40 40.66 -11.03
C HIS A 1079 3.04 39.54 -12.00
N PHE A 1080 2.08 38.69 -11.64
CA PHE A 1080 1.63 37.57 -12.48
C PHE A 1080 0.83 38.08 -13.67
N LEU A 1081 -0.08 39.03 -13.43
CA LEU A 1081 -0.85 39.69 -14.48
C LEU A 1081 0.08 40.38 -15.50
N THR A 1082 1.16 40.99 -15.05
CA THR A 1082 2.18 41.59 -15.93
C THR A 1082 2.88 40.54 -16.78
N VAL A 1083 3.18 39.35 -16.25
CA VAL A 1083 3.76 38.24 -17.03
C VAL A 1083 2.77 37.73 -18.07
N ILE A 1084 1.51 37.47 -17.69
CA ILE A 1084 0.44 37.01 -18.58
C ILE A 1084 0.22 38.00 -19.74
N ARG A 1085 0.32 39.31 -19.46
CA ARG A 1085 0.25 40.37 -20.47
C ARG A 1085 1.56 40.62 -21.22
N SER A 1086 2.53 39.70 -21.12
CA SER A 1086 3.83 39.80 -21.79
C SER A 1086 4.60 41.09 -21.48
N GLY A 1087 4.49 41.60 -20.26
CA GLY A 1087 5.18 42.80 -19.78
C GLY A 1087 4.44 44.12 -20.06
N LYS A 1088 3.26 44.09 -20.68
CA LYS A 1088 2.40 45.27 -20.83
C LYS A 1088 1.78 45.65 -19.47
N PRO A 1089 1.36 46.92 -19.26
CA PRO A 1089 0.62 47.35 -18.05
C PRO A 1089 -0.61 46.47 -17.81
N VAL A 1090 -1.32 46.52 -16.68
CA VAL A 1090 -2.55 45.72 -16.48
C VAL A 1090 -3.77 46.46 -17.06
N ASP A 1091 -4.60 45.77 -17.85
CA ASP A 1091 -5.87 46.25 -18.44
C ASP A 1091 -6.85 45.08 -18.46
N GLY A 1092 -7.93 45.19 -17.69
CA GLY A 1092 -8.91 44.11 -17.49
C GLY A 1092 -9.59 43.64 -18.79
N ASN A 1093 -9.63 44.48 -19.82
CA ASN A 1093 -10.25 44.15 -21.11
C ASN A 1093 -9.28 43.50 -22.12
N SER A 1094 -8.05 43.21 -21.71
CA SER A 1094 -7.07 42.60 -22.61
C SER A 1094 -7.40 41.14 -22.94
N HIS A 1095 -7.15 40.76 -24.20
CA HIS A 1095 -7.40 39.40 -24.69
C HIS A 1095 -6.64 38.35 -23.85
N GLU A 1096 -5.40 38.64 -23.43
CA GLU A 1096 -4.59 37.73 -22.63
C GLU A 1096 -5.22 37.44 -21.25
N LEU A 1097 -5.80 38.45 -20.59
CA LEU A 1097 -6.48 38.27 -19.30
C LEU A 1097 -7.84 37.60 -19.46
N GLN A 1098 -8.58 37.88 -20.54
CA GLN A 1098 -9.82 37.17 -20.83
C GLN A 1098 -9.59 35.69 -21.14
N LYS A 1099 -8.50 35.36 -21.86
CA LYS A 1099 -8.04 33.98 -22.05
C LYS A 1099 -7.75 33.31 -20.71
N PHE A 1100 -6.96 33.95 -19.84
CA PHE A 1100 -6.64 33.41 -18.51
C PHE A 1100 -7.90 33.15 -17.67
N LYS A 1101 -8.81 34.13 -17.61
CA LYS A 1101 -10.10 33.99 -16.91
C LYS A 1101 -10.93 32.82 -17.45
N THR A 1102 -11.03 32.70 -18.77
CA THR A 1102 -11.80 31.64 -19.43
C THR A 1102 -11.25 30.27 -19.09
N LEU A 1103 -9.94 30.08 -19.19
CA LEU A 1103 -9.26 28.84 -18.84
C LEU A 1103 -9.44 28.46 -17.37
N CYS A 1104 -9.36 29.42 -16.44
CA CYS A 1104 -9.63 29.16 -15.02
C CYS A 1104 -11.07 28.68 -14.78
N ILE A 1105 -12.06 29.27 -15.46
CA ILE A 1105 -13.47 28.86 -15.37
C ILE A 1105 -13.67 27.45 -15.95
N GLU A 1106 -13.05 27.14 -17.09
CA GLU A 1106 -13.12 25.82 -17.73
C GLU A 1106 -12.44 24.74 -16.88
N ALA A 1107 -11.24 25.02 -16.35
CA ALA A 1107 -10.53 24.10 -15.46
C ALA A 1107 -11.33 23.84 -14.16
N TYR A 1108 -11.98 24.86 -13.58
CA TYR A 1108 -12.88 24.67 -12.44
C TYR A 1108 -14.12 23.85 -12.81
N GLU A 1109 -14.72 24.09 -13.97
CA GLU A 1109 -15.89 23.33 -14.44
C GLU A 1109 -15.57 21.84 -14.60
N VAL A 1110 -14.40 21.51 -15.15
CA VAL A 1110 -13.93 20.13 -15.26
C VAL A 1110 -13.81 19.48 -13.87
N MET A 1111 -13.29 20.21 -12.87
CA MET A 1111 -13.23 19.70 -11.50
C MET A 1111 -14.62 19.57 -10.86
N TRP A 1112 -15.54 20.49 -11.15
CA TRP A 1112 -16.92 20.45 -10.69
C TRP A 1112 -17.65 19.20 -11.23
N ASN A 1113 -17.42 18.82 -12.49
CA ASN A 1113 -17.96 17.57 -13.06
C ASN A 1113 -17.41 16.31 -12.37
N ASN A 1114 -16.22 16.39 -11.77
CA ASN A 1114 -15.53 15.28 -11.11
C ASN A 1114 -15.52 15.40 -9.57
N ARG A 1115 -16.38 16.26 -8.99
CA ARG A 1115 -16.38 16.60 -7.56
C ARG A 1115 -16.57 15.40 -6.63
N GLU A 1116 -17.39 14.42 -7.01
CA GLU A 1116 -17.68 13.25 -6.19
C GLU A 1116 -16.43 12.40 -5.98
N LEU A 1117 -15.62 12.23 -7.03
CA LEU A 1117 -14.33 11.55 -6.94
C LEU A 1117 -13.43 12.25 -5.93
N PHE A 1118 -13.34 13.57 -6.00
CA PHE A 1118 -12.48 14.35 -5.13
C PHE A 1118 -12.91 14.27 -3.65
N VAL A 1119 -14.21 14.35 -3.37
CA VAL A 1119 -14.74 14.15 -2.00
C VAL A 1119 -14.49 12.73 -1.51
N SER A 1120 -14.68 11.72 -2.37
CA SER A 1120 -14.45 10.31 -2.04
C SER A 1120 -12.98 10.05 -1.68
N LEU A 1121 -12.05 10.63 -2.46
CA LEU A 1121 -10.61 10.56 -2.19
C LEU A 1121 -10.28 11.14 -0.81
N PHE A 1122 -10.66 12.39 -0.54
CA PHE A 1122 -10.37 13.02 0.75
C PHE A 1122 -11.07 12.33 1.93
N THR A 1123 -12.23 11.73 1.71
CA THR A 1123 -12.94 10.95 2.73
C THR A 1123 -12.15 9.72 3.16
N LEU A 1124 -11.53 8.99 2.22
CA LEU A 1124 -10.62 7.90 2.57
C LEU A 1124 -9.35 8.41 3.28
N MET A 1125 -8.84 9.57 2.85
CA MET A 1125 -7.62 10.18 3.41
C MET A 1125 -7.74 10.67 4.84
N LEU A 1126 -8.95 10.76 5.41
CA LEU A 1126 -9.12 10.94 6.85
C LEU A 1126 -8.34 9.89 7.66
N GLY A 1127 -8.14 8.69 7.09
CA GLY A 1127 -7.36 7.61 7.70
C GLY A 1127 -5.87 7.93 7.85
N MET A 1128 -5.35 8.96 7.18
CA MET A 1128 -3.98 9.43 7.36
C MET A 1128 -3.77 10.10 8.74
N GLU A 1129 -4.85 10.52 9.39
CA GLU A 1129 -4.85 11.21 10.69
C GLU A 1129 -3.91 12.43 10.67
N LEU A 1130 -3.97 13.24 9.61
CA LEU A 1130 -3.19 14.47 9.50
C LEU A 1130 -3.84 15.58 10.34
N PRO A 1131 -3.09 16.51 10.95
CA PRO A 1131 -3.65 17.55 11.80
C PRO A 1131 -4.74 18.42 11.14
N GLU A 1132 -4.61 18.66 9.83
CA GLU A 1132 -5.54 19.49 9.04
C GLU A 1132 -6.51 18.67 8.18
N LEU A 1133 -6.48 17.33 8.32
CA LEU A 1133 -7.38 16.38 7.67
C LEU A 1133 -7.58 15.17 8.62
N SER A 1134 -8.42 15.39 9.63
CA SER A 1134 -8.72 14.37 10.64
C SER A 1134 -10.21 14.22 10.91
N THR A 1135 -11.03 15.22 10.59
CA THR A 1135 -12.45 15.25 10.91
C THR A 1135 -13.33 15.43 9.66
N LYS A 1136 -14.63 15.16 9.79
CA LYS A 1136 -15.57 15.38 8.67
C LYS A 1136 -15.75 16.87 8.38
N GLU A 1137 -15.62 17.70 9.41
CA GLU A 1137 -15.69 19.15 9.34
C GLU A 1137 -14.55 19.71 8.47
N ASP A 1138 -13.38 19.08 8.45
CA ASP A 1138 -12.26 19.46 7.57
C ASP A 1138 -12.65 19.32 6.08
N LEU A 1139 -13.54 18.38 5.75
CA LEU A 1139 -14.05 18.17 4.39
C LEU A 1139 -15.11 19.21 3.98
N ASP A 1140 -15.69 19.96 4.92
CA ASP A 1140 -16.70 20.97 4.60
C ASP A 1140 -16.13 22.07 3.73
N HIS A 1141 -14.84 22.40 3.88
CA HIS A 1141 -14.18 23.34 2.99
C HIS A 1141 -14.26 22.87 1.54
N LEU A 1142 -13.88 21.61 1.32
CA LEU A 1142 -13.87 20.98 0.01
C LEU A 1142 -15.28 20.91 -0.61
N LYS A 1143 -16.28 20.55 0.21
CA LYS A 1143 -17.68 20.57 -0.22
C LYS A 1143 -18.13 21.98 -0.60
N LYS A 1144 -17.79 23.00 0.20
CA LYS A 1144 -18.16 24.39 -0.09
C LYS A 1144 -17.52 24.93 -1.38
N THR A 1145 -16.29 24.53 -1.71
CA THR A 1145 -15.58 24.99 -2.91
C THR A 1145 -16.04 24.27 -4.17
N LEU A 1146 -16.46 23.00 -4.09
CA LEU A 1146 -16.88 22.19 -5.24
C LEU A 1146 -18.40 22.08 -5.43
N PHE A 1147 -19.22 22.22 -4.39
CA PHE A 1147 -20.68 22.13 -4.48
C PHE A 1147 -21.28 23.53 -4.34
N CYS A 1148 -21.07 24.34 -5.39
CA CYS A 1148 -21.65 25.68 -5.48
C CYS A 1148 -23.17 25.65 -5.25
N LYS A 1149 -23.73 26.74 -4.69
CA LYS A 1149 -25.19 26.86 -4.48
C LYS A 1149 -25.91 26.99 -5.82
N GLY A 1150 -26.32 25.86 -6.39
CA GLY A 1150 -27.00 25.76 -7.68
C GLY A 1150 -26.51 24.57 -8.50
N GLU A 1151 -27.42 23.75 -9.00
CA GLU A 1151 -27.15 22.39 -9.51
C GLU A 1151 -26.74 22.32 -10.98
N ASN A 1152 -26.57 23.46 -11.68
CA ASN A 1152 -26.24 23.43 -13.10
C ASN A 1152 -24.88 24.07 -13.46
N LYS A 1153 -24.34 23.62 -14.60
CA LYS A 1153 -23.06 24.05 -15.15
C LYS A 1153 -22.92 25.57 -15.28
N GLU A 1154 -23.98 26.27 -15.68
CA GLU A 1154 -23.94 27.75 -15.81
C GLU A 1154 -23.76 28.45 -14.47
N GLN A 1155 -24.40 27.93 -13.41
CA GLN A 1155 -24.27 28.46 -12.05
C GLN A 1155 -22.87 28.21 -11.50
N ALA A 1156 -22.28 27.04 -11.73
CA ALA A 1156 -20.89 26.74 -11.36
C ALA A 1156 -19.90 27.70 -12.04
N ARG A 1157 -20.06 27.94 -13.35
CA ARG A 1157 -19.24 28.90 -14.10
C ARG A 1157 -19.39 30.33 -13.57
N LYS A 1158 -20.62 30.78 -13.29
CA LYS A 1158 -20.90 32.12 -12.71
C LYS A 1158 -20.31 32.27 -11.31
N PHE A 1159 -20.42 31.22 -10.49
CA PHE A 1159 -19.86 31.19 -9.15
C PHE A 1159 -18.35 31.40 -9.17
N PHE A 1160 -17.62 30.59 -9.94
CA PHE A 1160 -16.17 30.71 -10.02
C PHE A 1160 -15.70 31.98 -10.74
N ALA A 1161 -16.47 32.49 -11.70
CA ALA A 1161 -16.22 33.81 -12.27
C ALA A 1161 -16.27 34.93 -11.20
N GLY A 1162 -17.17 34.83 -10.22
CA GLY A 1162 -17.21 35.74 -9.07
C GLY A 1162 -15.97 35.63 -8.19
N ILE A 1163 -15.53 34.40 -7.90
CA ILE A 1163 -14.28 34.12 -7.15
C ILE A 1163 -13.06 34.70 -7.86
N TYR A 1164 -13.01 34.58 -9.20
CA TYR A 1164 -11.96 35.19 -10.00
C TYR A 1164 -11.94 36.72 -9.88
N GLU A 1165 -13.10 37.38 -9.97
CA GLU A 1165 -13.19 38.84 -9.81
C GLU A 1165 -12.77 39.30 -8.41
N GLU A 1166 -13.09 38.54 -7.37
CA GLU A 1166 -12.62 38.78 -6.02
C GLU A 1166 -11.08 38.74 -5.95
N ALA A 1167 -10.47 37.69 -6.50
CA ALA A 1167 -9.00 37.54 -6.55
C ALA A 1167 -8.33 38.66 -7.36
N PHE A 1168 -8.92 39.02 -8.51
CA PHE A 1168 -8.41 40.05 -9.40
C PHE A 1168 -8.40 41.44 -8.74
N ASN A 1169 -9.52 41.81 -8.12
CA ASN A 1169 -9.67 43.07 -7.39
C ASN A 1169 -8.84 43.09 -6.09
N GLY A 1170 -8.59 41.93 -5.50
CA GLY A 1170 -7.78 41.74 -4.30
C GLY A 1170 -6.27 41.79 -4.49
N SER A 1171 -5.77 41.85 -5.73
CA SER A 1171 -4.34 41.75 -6.10
C SER A 1171 -3.41 42.73 -5.37
N TRP A 1172 -3.90 43.93 -5.01
CA TRP A 1172 -3.13 44.93 -4.25
C TRP A 1172 -2.87 44.50 -2.79
N SER A 1173 -3.83 43.80 -2.16
CA SER A 1173 -3.69 43.30 -0.78
C SER A 1173 -2.66 42.17 -0.67
N THR A 1174 -2.54 41.32 -1.69
CA THR A 1174 -1.53 40.26 -1.74
C THR A 1174 -0.12 40.84 -1.90
N LYS A 1175 0.02 41.92 -2.68
CA LYS A 1175 1.29 42.62 -2.89
C LYS A 1175 1.85 43.24 -1.60
N THR A 1176 0.99 43.83 -0.77
CA THR A 1176 1.39 44.38 0.54
C THR A 1176 1.78 43.26 1.52
N ASN A 1177 1.10 42.11 1.49
CA ASN A 1177 1.51 40.93 2.27
C ASN A 1177 2.91 40.43 1.88
N TRP A 1178 3.25 40.39 0.60
CA TRP A 1178 4.59 40.02 0.12
C TRP A 1178 5.66 41.02 0.57
N LEU A 1179 5.35 42.32 0.58
CA LEU A 1179 6.23 43.35 1.14
C LEU A 1179 6.50 43.10 2.64
N PHE A 1180 5.47 42.82 3.45
CA PHE A 1180 5.66 42.53 4.87
C PHE A 1180 6.45 41.24 5.11
N HIS A 1181 6.25 40.21 4.29
CA HIS A 1181 7.06 38.99 4.35
C HIS A 1181 8.53 39.27 4.01
N ALA A 1182 8.79 40.02 2.94
CA ALA A 1182 10.14 40.40 2.56
C ALA A 1182 10.83 41.19 3.69
N VAL A 1183 10.13 42.13 4.33
CA VAL A 1183 10.65 42.91 5.47
C VAL A 1183 10.97 42.05 6.70
N LYS A 1184 10.23 40.97 6.96
CA LYS A 1184 10.47 40.07 8.11
C LYS A 1184 11.76 39.24 7.97
N HIS A 1185 12.24 39.01 6.76
CA HIS A 1185 13.51 38.33 6.51
C HIS A 1185 14.74 39.25 6.70
N TYR A 1186 14.52 40.56 6.91
CA TYR A 1186 15.50 41.54 7.35
C TYR A 1186 15.38 41.76 8.86
#